data_AF-A0A0G4ALN6-F1
#
_entry.id   AF-A0A0G4ALN6-F1
#
_cell.length_a   1.000
_cell.length_b   1.000
_cell.length_c   1.000
_cell.angle_alpha   90.00
_cell.angle_beta   90.00
_cell.angle_gamma   90.00
#
_symmetry.space_group_name_H-M   'P 1'
#
loop_
_entity.id
_entity.type
_entity.pdbx_description
1 polymer ?
#
loop_
_entity_poly.entity_id
_entity_poly.type
_entity_poly.pdbx_seq_one_letter_code
_entity_poly.pdbx_strand_id
1 'polypeptide(L)'
;MLSYSTIHSSLTSSHLFLRHQPLHSSSSTLCFCSAVNNHDPLSDGLQPLPRKHNYKPTSLPKTPLSPEDKVRILELSLVTKRTPQFPGSIFVQSPGDADVASSLPPLNTLFRDKPDHAQDDIDEDMLMRAIDIRRNVTTEIFKDALMKKGKFGIRYATNLVTSLTDFVDYVMIEAASMKRLPEFEHTSFNLRAKTVIQESEVVPLIRWLKHNSQSYIRIGKLISMTKGNLKSIRLLADWLNRVRVKGEFLGSVMLRAGDNIFQRSQEELDEIVEYLESKGVRREWMGYVISRCPGLLCCSMEELRTRVEFYVDMGMNDHDFGTMVFDCPKALGFLTLEEMTQKVNYLKEFGLNNEKVGKLLAFKPELMCCSIEERWKPLVKYLYYLGVSRMDMRKILVVKPMVFCIDLESNIVQKVRFFQDLGIRDEAIGKMLVKFPPLLTYSLLKKIRPVVIFLMTKAGVTQTDIAKVIALAPELLGCSISKKLDVNMKYFLSLGISIRQLGAMIADFPMLLRYNIDVLRPKYRYLRRTMVRPLLDIIDFPRFFSYSLEGRIIPRHKILVDNQINFKLHHMLASTDDEFRRKVAAAVDRRIRFESSVKARAFSISLLRTGDEVVPPDSESPDCSIIKTESSCLESEESISPFLTESTI
;
A
#
# COMPACT_ATOMS: atom_id res chain seq x y z
N MET A 1 28.33 -5.81 -51.20
CA MET A 1 29.20 -5.75 -49.99
C MET A 1 28.28 -6.03 -48.81
N LEU A 2 28.25 -7.21 -48.18
CA LEU A 2 29.33 -8.15 -47.77
C LEU A 2 30.33 -7.45 -46.85
N SER A 3 30.70 -7.96 -45.66
CA SER A 3 30.41 -9.24 -44.97
C SER A 3 29.99 -8.97 -43.50
N TYR A 4 29.24 -9.81 -42.76
CA TYR A 4 29.34 -11.26 -42.44
C TYR A 4 30.56 -11.67 -41.60
N SER A 5 30.34 -11.96 -40.32
CA SER A 5 30.82 -13.18 -39.66
C SER A 5 30.08 -13.43 -38.34
N THR A 6 29.78 -14.69 -38.05
CA THR A 6 29.07 -15.16 -36.85
C THR A 6 29.88 -16.32 -36.27
N ILE A 7 29.99 -16.40 -34.94
CA ILE A 7 30.49 -17.60 -34.25
C ILE A 7 29.40 -18.09 -33.29
N HIS A 8 29.08 -19.38 -33.35
CA HIS A 8 27.89 -19.94 -32.70
C HIS A 8 28.10 -21.42 -32.33
N SER A 9 28.31 -21.72 -31.05
CA SER A 9 28.19 -23.07 -30.47
C SER A 9 28.44 -23.03 -28.94
N SER A 10 27.85 -23.90 -28.10
CA SER A 10 26.61 -24.68 -28.24
C SER A 10 26.25 -25.37 -26.92
N LEU A 11 24.95 -25.36 -26.55
CA LEU A 11 24.32 -26.27 -25.56
C LEU A 11 24.80 -26.08 -24.09
N THR A 12 24.06 -26.47 -23.04
CA THR A 12 22.92 -27.40 -22.93
C THR A 12 21.59 -26.77 -22.50
N SER A 13 20.50 -27.53 -22.66
CA SER A 13 19.11 -27.09 -22.42
C SER A 13 18.58 -27.50 -21.04
N SER A 14 17.71 -26.66 -20.45
CA SER A 14 16.80 -26.99 -19.33
C SER A 14 15.50 -26.20 -19.48
N HIS A 15 14.52 -26.74 -20.21
CA HIS A 15 13.19 -26.13 -20.34
C HIS A 15 12.37 -26.31 -19.06
N LEU A 16 11.86 -25.20 -18.50
CA LEU A 16 10.73 -25.22 -17.56
C LEU A 16 9.68 -24.18 -17.98
N PHE A 17 8.53 -24.67 -18.45
CA PHE A 17 7.36 -23.85 -18.72
C PHE A 17 6.71 -23.41 -17.41
N LEU A 18 6.62 -22.09 -17.17
CA LEU A 18 5.76 -21.53 -16.13
C LEU A 18 4.67 -20.66 -16.78
N ARG A 19 3.43 -21.15 -16.70
CA ARG A 19 2.24 -20.40 -17.12
C ARG A 19 2.04 -19.18 -16.23
N HIS A 20 1.58 -18.07 -16.81
CA HIS A 20 0.98 -17.00 -16.03
C HIS A 20 -0.30 -17.52 -15.33
N GLN A 21 -0.32 -17.48 -14.00
CA GLN A 21 -1.54 -17.51 -13.19
C GLN A 21 -1.59 -16.25 -12.32
N PRO A 22 -2.74 -15.56 -12.22
CA PRO A 22 -2.93 -14.48 -11.25
C PRO A 22 -3.13 -15.07 -9.84
N LEU A 23 -2.42 -14.54 -8.87
CA LEU A 23 -2.49 -14.96 -7.47
C LEU A 23 -3.86 -14.61 -6.85
N HIS A 24 -4.67 -15.63 -6.54
CA HIS A 24 -5.78 -15.49 -5.61
C HIS A 24 -5.27 -15.62 -4.18
N SER A 25 -5.33 -14.53 -3.41
CA SER A 25 -5.10 -14.58 -1.95
C SER A 25 -6.30 -15.19 -1.25
N SER A 26 -6.17 -16.42 -0.77
CA SER A 26 -7.16 -17.07 0.10
C SER A 26 -7.11 -16.51 1.51
N SER A 27 -8.25 -16.04 2.02
CA SER A 27 -8.46 -15.78 3.45
C SER A 27 -9.60 -16.68 3.92
N SER A 28 -9.28 -17.60 4.84
CA SER A 28 -10.21 -18.61 5.34
C SER A 28 -10.76 -18.19 6.70
N THR A 29 -12.08 -18.06 6.80
CA THR A 29 -12.78 -17.91 8.09
C THR A 29 -13.89 -18.96 8.15
N LEU A 30 -13.61 -20.10 8.79
CA LEU A 30 -14.62 -21.09 9.14
C LEU A 30 -15.26 -20.66 10.46
N CYS A 31 -16.58 -20.46 10.46
CA CYS A 31 -17.34 -20.28 11.69
C CYS A 31 -18.06 -21.60 12.03
N PHE A 32 -17.66 -22.24 13.14
CA PHE A 32 -18.31 -23.44 13.65
C PHE A 32 -19.42 -23.04 14.64
N CYS A 33 -20.66 -23.45 14.34
CA CYS A 33 -21.75 -23.46 15.31
C CYS A 33 -22.37 -24.87 15.34
N SER A 34 -22.02 -25.66 16.35
CA SER A 34 -22.61 -26.98 16.62
C SER A 34 -23.78 -26.86 17.60
N ALA A 35 -24.92 -27.48 17.28
CA ALA A 35 -26.07 -27.56 18.17
C ALA A 35 -26.10 -28.90 18.93
N VAL A 36 -26.53 -28.86 20.20
CA VAL A 36 -26.97 -30.03 20.99
C VAL A 36 -28.13 -29.58 21.88
N ASN A 37 -29.17 -30.41 22.02
CA ASN A 37 -30.43 -30.12 22.73
C ASN A 37 -30.40 -30.64 24.20
N ASN A 38 -31.34 -30.18 25.06
CA ASN A 38 -32.49 -31.02 25.52
C ASN A 38 -33.33 -30.48 26.72
N HIS A 39 -34.63 -30.81 26.70
CA HIS A 39 -35.65 -30.97 27.77
C HIS A 39 -36.10 -29.79 28.68
N ASP A 40 -37.32 -29.26 28.44
CA ASP A 40 -38.63 -29.58 29.08
C ASP A 40 -38.75 -29.84 30.62
N PRO A 41 -39.96 -29.77 31.28
CA PRO A 41 -41.34 -29.53 30.77
C PRO A 41 -42.27 -28.56 31.61
N LEU A 42 -43.57 -28.47 31.22
CA LEU A 42 -44.77 -27.97 31.97
C LEU A 42 -44.82 -26.44 32.31
N SER A 43 -45.94 -25.70 32.28
CA SER A 43 -47.35 -25.82 31.79
C SER A 43 -48.01 -24.41 31.93
N ASP A 44 -49.19 -23.99 31.47
CA ASP A 44 -50.37 -24.53 30.72
C ASP A 44 -51.10 -23.31 30.05
N GLY A 45 -52.34 -23.24 29.54
CA GLY A 45 -53.45 -24.21 29.38
C GLY A 45 -54.87 -23.57 29.36
N LEU A 46 -55.37 -23.08 28.21
CA LEU A 46 -56.78 -22.65 28.02
C LEU A 46 -57.22 -22.66 26.53
N GLN A 47 -58.50 -22.92 26.26
CA GLN A 47 -59.14 -23.15 24.93
C GLN A 47 -60.69 -23.03 25.04
N PRO A 48 -61.53 -23.13 23.97
CA PRO A 48 -61.33 -22.83 22.53
C PRO A 48 -62.54 -22.20 21.76
N LEU A 49 -62.28 -21.51 20.64
CA LEU A 49 -63.09 -21.47 19.38
C LEU A 49 -64.58 -20.97 19.46
N PRO A 50 -65.42 -20.99 18.39
CA PRO A 50 -65.20 -21.17 16.93
C PRO A 50 -65.69 -19.96 16.07
N ARG A 51 -65.41 -19.87 14.76
CA ARG A 51 -66.23 -20.33 13.60
C ARG A 51 -65.70 -19.60 12.33
N LYS A 52 -65.86 -20.02 11.06
CA LYS A 52 -66.27 -21.28 10.40
C LYS A 52 -65.95 -21.15 8.90
N HIS A 53 -65.55 -22.23 8.24
CA HIS A 53 -66.33 -22.79 7.12
C HIS A 53 -65.98 -24.27 6.95
N ASN A 54 -67.01 -25.09 6.75
CA ASN A 54 -66.87 -26.55 6.63
C ASN A 54 -66.78 -26.97 5.17
N TYR A 55 -65.89 -27.89 4.84
CA TYR A 55 -66.19 -28.97 3.91
C TYR A 55 -65.87 -30.31 4.58
N LYS A 56 -66.83 -31.25 4.55
CA LYS A 56 -66.59 -32.63 4.96
C LYS A 56 -65.88 -33.35 3.82
N PRO A 57 -64.83 -34.15 4.06
CA PRO A 57 -64.39 -35.14 3.10
C PRO A 57 -65.45 -36.24 3.01
N THR A 58 -66.17 -36.33 1.89
CA THR A 58 -67.04 -37.49 1.62
C THR A 58 -66.17 -38.72 1.39
N SER A 59 -66.46 -39.81 2.11
CA SER A 59 -65.72 -41.07 1.99
C SER A 59 -65.99 -41.77 0.67
N LEU A 60 -65.20 -41.48 -0.35
CA LEU A 60 -65.07 -42.31 -1.54
C LEU A 60 -64.10 -43.47 -1.25
N PRO A 61 -64.43 -44.72 -1.62
CA PRO A 61 -63.55 -45.85 -1.38
C PRO A 61 -62.30 -45.74 -2.26
N LYS A 62 -61.13 -45.56 -1.62
CA LYS A 62 -59.85 -45.74 -2.28
C LYS A 62 -59.57 -47.24 -2.46
N THR A 63 -60.09 -47.84 -3.52
CA THR A 63 -59.40 -49.01 -4.08
C THR A 63 -57.98 -48.59 -4.46
N PRO A 64 -56.94 -49.31 -4.04
CA PRO A 64 -55.59 -49.02 -4.51
C PRO A 64 -55.54 -49.31 -6.01
N LEU A 65 -55.16 -48.29 -6.81
CA LEU A 65 -54.90 -48.47 -8.24
C LEU A 65 -53.85 -49.57 -8.44
N SER A 66 -54.09 -50.47 -9.39
CA SER A 66 -53.13 -51.52 -9.76
C SER A 66 -51.76 -50.87 -10.08
N PRO A 67 -50.63 -51.54 -9.77
CA PRO A 67 -49.33 -51.16 -10.34
C PRO A 67 -49.39 -50.90 -11.85
N GLU A 68 -50.20 -51.68 -12.58
CA GLU A 68 -50.40 -51.55 -14.04
C GLU A 68 -51.08 -50.22 -14.42
N ASP A 69 -52.08 -49.77 -13.64
CA ASP A 69 -52.77 -48.50 -13.89
C ASP A 69 -51.90 -47.31 -13.49
N LYS A 70 -51.07 -47.44 -12.45
CA LYS A 70 -50.04 -46.44 -12.11
C LYS A 70 -49.02 -46.29 -13.24
N VAL A 71 -48.57 -47.39 -13.84
CA VAL A 71 -47.67 -47.40 -15.01
C VAL A 71 -48.37 -46.74 -16.21
N ARG A 72 -49.60 -47.12 -16.56
CA ARG A 72 -50.36 -46.49 -17.66
C ARG A 72 -50.54 -44.98 -17.48
N ILE A 73 -50.80 -44.51 -16.26
CA ILE A 73 -50.92 -43.08 -15.95
C ILE A 73 -49.58 -42.36 -16.12
N LEU A 74 -48.47 -43.01 -15.73
CA LEU A 74 -47.12 -42.51 -15.98
C LEU A 74 -46.80 -42.44 -17.49
N GLU A 75 -47.06 -43.51 -18.25
CA GLU A 75 -46.90 -43.54 -19.71
C GLU A 75 -47.70 -42.41 -20.38
N LEU A 76 -48.99 -42.26 -20.06
CA LEU A 76 -49.85 -41.19 -20.55
C LEU A 76 -49.33 -39.78 -20.20
N SER A 77 -48.62 -39.63 -19.07
CA SER A 77 -47.97 -38.36 -18.69
C SER A 77 -46.65 -38.10 -19.42
N LEU A 78 -46.00 -39.14 -19.95
CA LEU A 78 -44.71 -39.09 -20.65
C LEU A 78 -44.85 -38.98 -22.18
N VAL A 79 -46.06 -39.15 -22.75
CA VAL A 79 -46.29 -38.99 -24.20
C VAL A 79 -46.09 -37.52 -24.64
N THR A 80 -44.87 -37.18 -25.05
CA THR A 80 -44.59 -35.94 -25.76
C THR A 80 -45.22 -35.97 -27.16
N LYS A 81 -46.31 -35.24 -27.37
CA LYS A 81 -46.96 -35.14 -28.69
C LYS A 81 -46.06 -34.39 -29.69
N ARG A 82 -45.40 -35.19 -30.53
CA ARG A 82 -44.57 -34.86 -31.73
C ARG A 82 -43.17 -34.33 -31.45
N THR A 83 -42.19 -35.00 -32.07
CA THR A 83 -40.89 -34.43 -32.43
C THR A 83 -41.06 -33.47 -33.62
N PRO A 84 -40.28 -32.37 -33.70
CA PRO A 84 -40.30 -31.49 -34.87
C PRO A 84 -39.48 -32.09 -36.02
N GLN A 85 -40.14 -32.33 -37.17
CA GLN A 85 -39.46 -32.71 -38.41
C GLN A 85 -39.04 -31.46 -39.19
N PHE A 86 -37.84 -31.47 -39.78
CA PHE A 86 -37.41 -30.47 -40.76
C PHE A 86 -37.80 -30.91 -42.19
N PRO A 87 -38.15 -29.98 -43.10
CA PRO A 87 -38.38 -30.34 -44.50
C PRO A 87 -37.09 -30.85 -45.15
N GLY A 88 -37.14 -32.03 -45.78
CA GLY A 88 -36.03 -32.59 -46.57
C GLY A 88 -35.43 -33.91 -46.07
N SER A 89 -35.92 -34.51 -44.98
CA SER A 89 -35.51 -35.87 -44.59
C SER A 89 -36.05 -36.92 -45.55
N ILE A 90 -35.17 -37.54 -46.34
CA ILE A 90 -35.51 -38.64 -47.25
C ILE A 90 -35.67 -39.94 -46.45
N PHE A 91 -36.74 -40.70 -46.69
CA PHE A 91 -36.94 -42.01 -46.07
C PHE A 91 -36.03 -43.07 -46.71
N VAL A 92 -35.36 -43.85 -45.87
CA VAL A 92 -34.91 -45.21 -46.20
C VAL A 92 -35.57 -46.14 -45.18
N GLN A 93 -36.63 -46.84 -45.60
CA GLN A 93 -37.22 -47.92 -44.80
C GLN A 93 -36.49 -49.22 -45.13
N SER A 94 -35.47 -49.55 -44.34
CA SER A 94 -34.90 -50.89 -44.30
C SER A 94 -35.59 -51.70 -43.20
N PRO A 95 -36.25 -52.84 -43.50
CA PRO A 95 -36.87 -53.67 -42.49
C PRO A 95 -35.79 -54.47 -41.75
N GLY A 96 -35.32 -53.97 -40.60
CA GLY A 96 -34.26 -54.64 -39.82
C GLY A 96 -33.85 -54.03 -38.48
N ASP A 97 -34.12 -52.74 -38.23
CA ASP A 97 -33.83 -52.12 -36.92
C ASP A 97 -34.96 -52.35 -35.90
N ALA A 98 -34.59 -52.59 -34.65
CA ALA A 98 -35.52 -52.87 -33.56
C ALA A 98 -36.23 -51.61 -33.02
N ASP A 99 -37.44 -51.79 -32.49
CA ASP A 99 -38.22 -50.72 -31.86
C ASP A 99 -37.45 -50.03 -30.74
N VAL A 100 -37.50 -48.69 -30.71
CA VAL A 100 -36.83 -47.84 -29.71
C VAL A 100 -37.29 -48.15 -28.26
N ALA A 101 -38.40 -48.87 -28.10
CA ALA A 101 -38.85 -49.45 -26.84
C ALA A 101 -37.83 -50.41 -26.19
N SER A 102 -36.93 -51.05 -26.95
CA SER A 102 -35.90 -51.94 -26.39
C SER A 102 -34.76 -51.22 -25.67
N SER A 103 -34.69 -49.89 -25.76
CA SER A 103 -33.60 -49.07 -25.20
C SER A 103 -33.87 -48.56 -23.78
N LEU A 104 -35.02 -48.89 -23.18
CA LEU A 104 -35.38 -48.55 -21.81
C LEU A 104 -35.40 -49.80 -20.92
N PRO A 105 -34.87 -49.75 -19.68
CA PRO A 105 -34.95 -50.88 -18.76
C PRO A 105 -36.41 -51.18 -18.39
N PRO A 106 -36.82 -52.45 -18.23
CA PRO A 106 -38.22 -52.79 -17.95
C PRO A 106 -38.70 -52.24 -16.61
N LEU A 107 -39.71 -51.36 -16.63
CA LEU A 107 -40.30 -50.76 -15.41
C LEU A 107 -40.84 -51.79 -14.40
N ASN A 108 -41.12 -53.02 -14.84
CA ASN A 108 -41.55 -54.12 -13.98
C ASN A 108 -40.53 -54.56 -12.91
N THR A 109 -39.27 -54.11 -12.94
CA THR A 109 -38.32 -54.41 -11.86
C THR A 109 -38.45 -53.49 -10.63
N LEU A 110 -39.30 -52.46 -10.68
CA LEU A 110 -39.46 -51.46 -9.62
C LEU A 110 -40.39 -51.88 -8.46
N PHE A 111 -41.28 -52.86 -8.67
CA PHE A 111 -42.28 -53.28 -7.68
C PHE A 111 -42.10 -54.76 -7.31
N ARG A 112 -40.98 -55.08 -6.65
CA ARG A 112 -40.73 -56.42 -6.10
C ARG A 112 -40.56 -56.35 -4.59
N ASP A 113 -41.64 -56.62 -3.88
CA ASP A 113 -41.73 -56.52 -2.43
C ASP A 113 -40.61 -57.29 -1.70
N LYS A 114 -40.00 -56.61 -0.72
CA LYS A 114 -39.19 -57.19 0.35
C LYS A 114 -39.55 -56.50 1.66
N PRO A 115 -39.59 -57.22 2.79
CA PRO A 115 -40.09 -56.65 4.04
C PRO A 115 -39.11 -55.66 4.66
N ASP A 116 -39.70 -54.54 5.11
CA ASP A 116 -39.36 -53.71 6.26
C ASP A 116 -37.96 -53.07 6.37
N HIS A 117 -37.94 -51.81 6.82
CA HIS A 117 -36.78 -50.90 6.90
C HIS A 117 -36.15 -50.45 5.58
N ALA A 118 -36.41 -51.08 4.43
CA ALA A 118 -35.94 -50.61 3.12
C ALA A 118 -36.97 -49.81 2.30
N GLN A 119 -38.24 -49.78 2.73
CA GLN A 119 -39.32 -49.14 1.96
C GLN A 119 -39.29 -47.61 2.06
N ASP A 120 -39.01 -47.06 3.25
CA ASP A 120 -38.92 -45.62 3.46
C ASP A 120 -37.78 -44.99 2.63
N ASP A 121 -36.60 -45.66 2.59
CA ASP A 121 -35.47 -45.29 1.72
C ASP A 121 -35.88 -45.22 0.24
N ILE A 122 -36.67 -46.20 -0.24
CA ILE A 122 -37.12 -46.25 -1.64
C ILE A 122 -38.11 -45.12 -1.96
N ASP A 123 -39.04 -44.81 -1.05
CA ASP A 123 -40.00 -43.72 -1.24
C ASP A 123 -39.33 -42.33 -1.12
N GLU A 124 -38.31 -42.16 -0.27
CA GLU A 124 -37.50 -40.92 -0.23
C GLU A 124 -36.63 -40.77 -1.49
N ASP A 125 -35.98 -41.85 -1.96
CA ASP A 125 -35.20 -41.84 -3.20
C ASP A 125 -36.08 -41.58 -4.44
N MET A 126 -37.33 -42.08 -4.44
CA MET A 126 -38.34 -41.76 -5.47
C MET A 126 -38.80 -40.29 -5.39
N LEU A 127 -38.99 -39.75 -4.19
CA LEU A 127 -39.33 -38.34 -3.98
C LEU A 127 -38.21 -37.40 -4.44
N MET A 128 -36.95 -37.72 -4.11
CA MET A 128 -35.77 -36.96 -4.53
C MET A 128 -35.62 -36.93 -6.06
N ARG A 129 -35.77 -38.08 -6.73
CA ARG A 129 -35.79 -38.14 -8.21
C ARG A 129 -36.93 -37.30 -8.81
N ALA A 130 -38.11 -37.31 -8.19
CA ALA A 130 -39.25 -36.49 -8.63
C ALA A 130 -39.02 -34.98 -8.43
N ILE A 131 -38.28 -34.58 -7.39
CA ILE A 131 -37.83 -33.20 -7.17
C ILE A 131 -36.83 -32.78 -8.24
N ASP A 132 -35.80 -33.57 -8.51
CA ASP A 132 -34.79 -33.23 -9.54
C ASP A 132 -35.37 -33.18 -10.95
N ILE A 133 -36.35 -34.02 -11.29
CA ILE A 133 -37.10 -33.89 -12.56
C ILE A 133 -37.80 -32.52 -12.64
N ARG A 134 -38.45 -32.06 -11.56
CA ARG A 134 -39.09 -30.73 -11.53
C ARG A 134 -38.09 -29.58 -11.55
N ARG A 135 -36.94 -29.74 -10.91
CA ARG A 135 -35.83 -28.77 -10.91
C ARG A 135 -35.24 -28.59 -12.30
N ASN A 136 -35.07 -29.69 -13.04
CA ASN A 136 -34.65 -29.69 -14.45
C ASN A 136 -35.71 -29.07 -15.38
N VAL A 137 -36.99 -29.42 -15.22
CA VAL A 137 -38.09 -28.80 -15.97
C VAL A 137 -38.17 -27.29 -15.72
N THR A 138 -38.04 -26.86 -14.46
CA THR A 138 -38.04 -25.43 -14.09
C THR A 138 -36.83 -24.70 -14.65
N THR A 139 -35.66 -25.35 -14.66
CA THR A 139 -34.42 -24.88 -15.29
C THR A 139 -34.60 -24.62 -16.79
N GLU A 140 -35.20 -25.55 -17.55
CA GLU A 140 -35.46 -25.35 -18.99
C GLU A 140 -36.52 -24.27 -19.25
N ILE A 141 -37.57 -24.19 -18.43
CA ILE A 141 -38.56 -23.11 -18.50
C ILE A 141 -37.90 -21.73 -18.29
N PHE A 142 -36.95 -21.63 -17.35
CA PHE A 142 -36.25 -20.39 -17.07
C PHE A 142 -35.24 -20.02 -18.17
N LYS A 143 -34.52 -21.00 -18.74
CA LYS A 143 -33.70 -20.81 -19.95
C LYS A 143 -34.54 -20.30 -21.12
N ASP A 144 -35.72 -20.88 -21.36
CA ASP A 144 -36.63 -20.46 -22.42
C ASP A 144 -37.11 -19.01 -22.23
N ALA A 145 -37.43 -18.62 -20.99
CA ALA A 145 -37.79 -17.24 -20.65
C ALA A 145 -36.62 -16.25 -20.89
N LEU A 146 -35.40 -16.62 -20.49
CA LEU A 146 -34.19 -15.83 -20.72
C LEU A 146 -33.81 -15.71 -22.21
N MET A 147 -34.05 -16.75 -22.99
CA MET A 147 -33.83 -16.71 -24.44
C MET A 147 -34.90 -15.87 -25.15
N LYS A 148 -36.19 -16.22 -24.99
CA LYS A 148 -37.29 -15.57 -25.72
C LYS A 148 -37.61 -14.15 -25.21
N LYS A 149 -37.90 -13.99 -23.91
CA LYS A 149 -38.21 -12.67 -23.32
C LYS A 149 -36.95 -11.87 -22.98
N GLY A 150 -35.87 -12.54 -22.60
CA GLY A 150 -34.58 -11.89 -22.26
C GLY A 150 -33.73 -11.49 -23.47
N LYS A 151 -33.87 -12.14 -24.62
CA LYS A 151 -32.98 -12.01 -25.80
C LYS A 151 -31.52 -12.36 -25.47
N PHE A 152 -31.29 -13.30 -24.55
CA PHE A 152 -29.95 -13.78 -24.22
C PHE A 152 -29.54 -14.99 -25.08
N GLY A 153 -28.27 -15.03 -25.51
CA GLY A 153 -27.72 -16.17 -26.22
C GLY A 153 -27.59 -17.41 -25.33
N ILE A 154 -27.78 -18.60 -25.92
CA ILE A 154 -27.91 -19.91 -25.24
C ILE A 154 -26.85 -20.10 -24.14
N ARG A 155 -25.56 -19.96 -24.46
CA ARG A 155 -24.45 -20.15 -23.49
C ARG A 155 -24.53 -19.20 -22.28
N TYR A 156 -25.02 -17.97 -22.46
CA TYR A 156 -25.20 -17.03 -21.34
C TYR A 156 -26.40 -17.42 -20.48
N ALA A 157 -27.51 -17.84 -21.09
CA ALA A 157 -28.69 -18.31 -20.36
C ALA A 157 -28.37 -19.57 -19.55
N THR A 158 -27.73 -20.58 -20.15
CA THR A 158 -27.30 -21.80 -19.46
C THR A 158 -26.40 -21.49 -18.27
N ASN A 159 -25.29 -20.77 -18.49
CA ASN A 159 -24.31 -20.49 -17.45
C ASN A 159 -24.86 -19.61 -16.30
N LEU A 160 -25.87 -18.77 -16.58
CA LEU A 160 -26.54 -17.97 -15.55
C LEU A 160 -27.51 -18.82 -14.73
N VAL A 161 -28.33 -19.67 -15.36
CA VAL A 161 -29.30 -20.52 -14.64
C VAL A 161 -28.58 -21.58 -13.77
N THR A 162 -27.44 -22.10 -14.21
CA THR A 162 -26.58 -22.97 -13.36
C THR A 162 -25.97 -22.26 -12.15
N SER A 163 -26.06 -20.92 -12.07
CA SER A 163 -25.66 -20.12 -10.90
C SER A 163 -26.86 -19.54 -10.12
N LEU A 164 -28.06 -20.10 -10.34
CA LEU A 164 -29.35 -19.65 -9.79
C LEU A 164 -30.18 -20.82 -9.24
N THR A 165 -29.53 -21.84 -8.68
CA THR A 165 -30.17 -23.03 -8.07
C THR A 165 -31.28 -22.64 -7.10
N ASP A 166 -30.94 -21.76 -6.15
CA ASP A 166 -31.81 -21.38 -5.04
C ASP A 166 -33.04 -20.59 -5.52
N PHE A 167 -32.88 -19.86 -6.64
CA PHE A 167 -33.98 -19.17 -7.31
C PHE A 167 -34.86 -20.11 -8.16
N VAL A 168 -34.26 -21.13 -8.79
CA VAL A 168 -35.01 -22.21 -9.44
C VAL A 168 -35.84 -22.99 -8.41
N ASP A 169 -35.29 -23.23 -7.22
CA ASP A 169 -35.99 -23.88 -6.12
C ASP A 169 -37.13 -23.02 -5.57
N TYR A 170 -36.91 -21.70 -5.38
CA TYR A 170 -37.96 -20.73 -5.05
C TYR A 170 -39.11 -20.75 -6.09
N VAL A 171 -38.80 -20.70 -7.39
CA VAL A 171 -39.80 -20.81 -8.46
C VAL A 171 -40.54 -22.14 -8.41
N MET A 172 -39.86 -23.25 -8.13
CA MET A 172 -40.45 -24.59 -8.01
C MET A 172 -41.41 -24.68 -6.81
N ILE A 173 -41.05 -24.08 -5.68
CA ILE A 173 -41.88 -24.03 -4.46
C ILE A 173 -43.14 -23.21 -4.71
N GLU A 174 -43.04 -22.01 -5.29
CA GLU A 174 -44.24 -21.19 -5.55
C GLU A 174 -45.11 -21.73 -6.70
N ALA A 175 -44.50 -22.34 -7.73
CA ALA A 175 -45.25 -23.07 -8.76
C ALA A 175 -45.96 -24.33 -8.21
N ALA A 176 -45.58 -24.81 -7.01
CA ALA A 176 -46.33 -25.81 -6.27
C ALA A 176 -47.37 -25.18 -5.31
N SER A 177 -47.03 -24.10 -4.62
CA SER A 177 -47.93 -23.38 -3.69
C SER A 177 -49.18 -22.85 -4.40
N MET A 178 -49.01 -22.26 -5.59
CA MET A 178 -50.08 -21.74 -6.45
C MET A 178 -51.17 -22.77 -6.78
N LYS A 179 -50.89 -24.09 -6.73
CA LYS A 179 -51.94 -25.11 -6.96
C LYS A 179 -53.05 -25.08 -5.89
N ARG A 180 -52.84 -24.39 -4.76
CA ARG A 180 -53.84 -24.17 -3.70
C ARG A 180 -54.80 -23.02 -4.00
N LEU A 181 -54.56 -22.23 -5.06
CA LEU A 181 -55.41 -21.11 -5.47
C LEU A 181 -56.45 -21.60 -6.51
N PRO A 182 -57.73 -21.21 -6.39
CA PRO A 182 -58.79 -21.69 -7.32
C PRO A 182 -58.50 -21.42 -8.79
N GLU A 183 -57.93 -20.24 -9.10
CA GLU A 183 -57.55 -19.82 -10.45
C GLU A 183 -56.49 -20.73 -11.10
N PHE A 184 -55.72 -21.45 -10.29
CA PHE A 184 -54.55 -22.22 -10.71
C PHE A 184 -54.69 -23.73 -10.45
N GLU A 185 -55.77 -24.20 -9.81
CA GLU A 185 -55.95 -25.59 -9.39
C GLU A 185 -55.81 -26.60 -10.55
N HIS A 186 -56.46 -26.30 -11.68
CA HIS A 186 -56.49 -27.15 -12.88
C HIS A 186 -55.36 -26.86 -13.88
N THR A 187 -54.44 -25.95 -13.56
CA THR A 187 -53.34 -25.57 -14.46
C THR A 187 -52.19 -26.59 -14.45
N SER A 188 -51.34 -26.58 -15.48
CA SER A 188 -50.09 -27.35 -15.48
C SER A 188 -49.01 -26.65 -14.65
N PHE A 189 -48.10 -27.44 -14.05
CA PHE A 189 -46.94 -26.89 -13.33
C PHE A 189 -46.11 -25.97 -14.24
N ASN A 190 -45.97 -26.34 -15.52
CA ASN A 190 -45.23 -25.56 -16.51
C ASN A 190 -45.88 -24.20 -16.81
N LEU A 191 -47.19 -24.05 -16.61
CA LEU A 191 -47.86 -22.75 -16.69
C LEU A 191 -47.56 -21.93 -15.42
N ARG A 192 -47.76 -22.50 -14.23
CA ARG A 192 -47.49 -21.80 -12.95
C ARG A 192 -46.05 -21.35 -12.81
N ALA A 193 -45.07 -22.19 -13.15
CA ALA A 193 -43.65 -21.80 -13.16
C ALA A 193 -43.37 -20.65 -14.15
N LYS A 194 -44.03 -20.64 -15.31
CA LYS A 194 -43.96 -19.50 -16.25
C LYS A 194 -44.60 -18.24 -15.68
N THR A 195 -45.68 -18.35 -14.91
CA THR A 195 -46.33 -17.23 -14.23
C THR A 195 -45.40 -16.61 -13.18
N VAL A 196 -44.87 -17.40 -12.24
CA VAL A 196 -43.91 -16.95 -11.20
C VAL A 196 -42.67 -16.28 -11.81
N ILE A 197 -42.08 -16.84 -12.87
CA ILE A 197 -40.92 -16.24 -13.57
C ILE A 197 -41.26 -14.90 -14.24
N GLN A 198 -42.53 -14.65 -14.59
CA GLN A 198 -42.98 -13.37 -15.15
C GLN A 198 -43.27 -12.34 -14.06
N GLU A 199 -44.03 -12.71 -13.03
CA GLU A 199 -44.44 -11.84 -11.91
C GLU A 199 -43.25 -11.38 -11.06
N SER A 200 -42.21 -12.21 -10.94
CA SER A 200 -40.96 -11.84 -10.27
C SER A 200 -40.13 -10.77 -10.99
N GLU A 201 -40.44 -10.44 -12.26
CA GLU A 201 -39.67 -9.56 -13.14
C GLU A 201 -38.16 -9.87 -13.23
N VAL A 202 -37.76 -11.12 -12.97
CA VAL A 202 -36.35 -11.53 -12.91
C VAL A 202 -35.63 -11.33 -14.26
N VAL A 203 -36.32 -11.53 -15.39
CA VAL A 203 -35.72 -11.43 -16.74
C VAL A 203 -35.39 -9.98 -17.12
N PRO A 204 -36.29 -8.97 -16.93
CA PRO A 204 -35.93 -7.56 -16.97
C PRO A 204 -34.79 -7.17 -16.01
N LEU A 205 -34.78 -7.67 -14.78
CA LEU A 205 -33.74 -7.35 -13.79
C LEU A 205 -32.35 -7.86 -14.22
N ILE A 206 -32.27 -9.11 -14.69
CA ILE A 206 -31.04 -9.71 -15.25
C ILE A 206 -30.52 -8.88 -16.43
N ARG A 207 -31.41 -8.37 -17.29
CA ARG A 207 -31.02 -7.48 -18.41
C ARG A 207 -30.42 -6.17 -17.88
N TRP A 208 -31.09 -5.52 -16.94
CA TRP A 208 -30.61 -4.27 -16.34
C TRP A 208 -29.24 -4.45 -15.64
N LEU A 209 -29.05 -5.52 -14.87
CA LEU A 209 -27.77 -5.85 -14.24
C LEU A 209 -26.66 -6.11 -15.26
N LYS A 210 -26.97 -6.79 -16.37
CA LYS A 210 -26.02 -7.05 -17.47
C LYS A 210 -25.59 -5.76 -18.17
N HIS A 211 -26.49 -4.79 -18.36
CA HIS A 211 -26.13 -3.47 -18.90
C HIS A 211 -25.28 -2.65 -17.92
N ASN A 212 -25.44 -2.84 -16.61
CA ASN A 212 -24.56 -2.28 -15.57
C ASN A 212 -23.28 -3.12 -15.36
N SER A 213 -22.75 -3.72 -16.44
CA SER A 213 -21.47 -4.44 -16.51
C SER A 213 -21.26 -5.58 -15.50
N GLN A 214 -22.32 -6.15 -14.91
CA GLN A 214 -22.17 -7.27 -13.98
C GLN A 214 -22.07 -8.62 -14.72
N SER A 215 -21.16 -9.48 -14.26
CA SER A 215 -21.00 -10.84 -14.78
C SER A 215 -22.14 -11.74 -14.32
N TYR A 216 -22.43 -12.80 -15.09
CA TYR A 216 -23.51 -13.75 -14.76
C TYR A 216 -23.35 -14.35 -13.35
N ILE A 217 -22.12 -14.65 -12.92
CA ILE A 217 -21.82 -15.15 -11.57
C ILE A 217 -22.20 -14.14 -10.47
N ARG A 218 -21.95 -12.84 -10.70
CA ARG A 218 -22.37 -11.78 -9.77
C ARG A 218 -23.88 -11.62 -9.73
N ILE A 219 -24.54 -11.70 -10.89
CA ILE A 219 -25.99 -11.65 -11.02
C ILE A 219 -26.65 -12.83 -10.29
N GLY A 220 -26.09 -14.04 -10.43
CA GLY A 220 -26.52 -15.24 -9.71
C GLY A 220 -26.52 -15.04 -8.20
N LYS A 221 -25.35 -14.69 -7.63
CA LYS A 221 -25.21 -14.41 -6.20
C LYS A 221 -26.14 -13.30 -5.70
N LEU A 222 -26.27 -12.20 -6.45
CA LEU A 222 -27.11 -11.06 -6.08
C LEU A 222 -28.58 -11.46 -5.93
N ILE A 223 -29.07 -12.30 -6.85
CA ILE A 223 -30.44 -12.82 -6.83
C ILE A 223 -30.63 -13.78 -5.64
N SER A 224 -29.72 -14.73 -5.42
CA SER A 224 -29.76 -15.64 -4.27
C SER A 224 -29.83 -14.90 -2.93
N MET A 225 -29.03 -13.84 -2.75
CA MET A 225 -29.03 -13.03 -1.51
C MET A 225 -30.38 -12.40 -1.17
N THR A 226 -31.26 -12.14 -2.14
CA THR A 226 -32.57 -11.50 -1.89
C THR A 226 -33.65 -12.44 -1.36
N LYS A 227 -33.41 -13.76 -1.30
CA LYS A 227 -34.39 -14.77 -0.86
C LYS A 227 -35.78 -14.64 -1.55
N GLY A 228 -35.78 -14.23 -2.83
CA GLY A 228 -36.97 -14.03 -3.65
C GLY A 228 -37.42 -12.57 -3.83
N ASN A 229 -37.04 -11.64 -2.94
CA ASN A 229 -37.43 -10.22 -3.07
C ASN A 229 -36.54 -9.44 -4.05
N LEU A 230 -36.76 -9.69 -5.35
CA LEU A 230 -36.02 -9.05 -6.44
C LEU A 230 -36.24 -7.53 -6.55
N LYS A 231 -37.29 -6.98 -5.91
CA LYS A 231 -37.56 -5.53 -5.90
C LYS A 231 -36.52 -4.78 -5.07
N SER A 232 -36.02 -5.37 -3.98
CA SER A 232 -34.96 -4.77 -3.15
C SER A 232 -33.68 -4.44 -3.93
N ILE A 233 -33.33 -5.21 -4.97
CA ILE A 233 -32.16 -4.88 -5.82
C ILE A 233 -32.36 -3.57 -6.57
N ARG A 234 -33.55 -3.29 -7.10
CA ARG A 234 -33.82 -2.03 -7.82
C ARG A 234 -33.89 -0.86 -6.85
N LEU A 235 -34.62 -1.02 -5.74
CA LEU A 235 -34.74 0.01 -4.70
C LEU A 235 -33.36 0.42 -4.14
N LEU A 236 -32.48 -0.55 -3.88
CA LEU A 236 -31.12 -0.28 -3.42
C LEU A 236 -30.23 0.29 -4.55
N ALA A 237 -30.41 -0.12 -5.81
CA ALA A 237 -29.70 0.49 -6.94
C ALA A 237 -30.06 1.97 -7.12
N ASP A 238 -31.36 2.30 -7.07
CA ASP A 238 -31.85 3.65 -7.23
C ASP A 238 -31.43 4.55 -6.06
N TRP A 239 -31.38 4.01 -4.84
CA TRP A 239 -30.78 4.69 -3.68
C TRP A 239 -29.27 4.94 -3.87
N LEU A 240 -28.49 3.92 -4.24
CA LEU A 240 -27.05 4.06 -4.51
C LEU A 240 -26.76 5.09 -5.63
N ASN A 241 -27.63 5.17 -6.64
CA ASN A 241 -27.57 6.19 -7.69
C ASN A 241 -27.81 7.61 -7.15
N ARG A 242 -28.78 7.81 -6.23
CA ARG A 242 -28.98 9.12 -5.53
C ARG A 242 -27.74 9.54 -4.76
N VAL A 243 -27.06 8.59 -4.12
CA VAL A 243 -25.80 8.81 -3.38
C VAL A 243 -24.56 8.85 -4.31
N ARG A 244 -24.78 8.94 -5.64
CA ARG A 244 -23.75 9.13 -6.67
C ARG A 244 -22.74 7.99 -6.79
N VAL A 245 -23.10 6.77 -6.39
CA VAL A 245 -22.34 5.55 -6.71
C VAL A 245 -22.42 5.32 -8.22
N LYS A 246 -21.28 5.02 -8.87
CA LYS A 246 -21.27 4.75 -10.31
C LYS A 246 -21.89 3.39 -10.65
N GLY A 247 -22.62 3.32 -11.76
CA GLY A 247 -23.26 2.09 -12.28
C GLY A 247 -22.35 0.85 -12.32
N GLU A 248 -21.07 1.03 -12.71
CA GLU A 248 -20.06 -0.03 -12.74
C GLU A 248 -19.81 -0.70 -11.37
N PHE A 249 -19.98 0.05 -10.28
CA PHE A 249 -19.73 -0.41 -8.92
C PHE A 249 -20.97 -0.93 -8.21
N LEU A 250 -22.20 -0.63 -8.65
CA LEU A 250 -23.46 -1.00 -7.96
C LEU A 250 -23.49 -2.47 -7.51
N GLY A 251 -23.30 -3.42 -8.43
CA GLY A 251 -23.27 -4.84 -8.10
C GLY A 251 -22.06 -5.28 -7.26
N SER A 252 -20.96 -4.52 -7.29
CA SER A 252 -19.79 -4.74 -6.42
C SER A 252 -20.01 -4.19 -5.01
N VAL A 253 -20.81 -3.13 -4.85
CA VAL A 253 -21.22 -2.57 -3.56
C VAL A 253 -22.18 -3.52 -2.87
N MET A 254 -23.27 -3.91 -3.54
CA MET A 254 -24.28 -4.82 -3.01
C MET A 254 -23.68 -6.15 -2.52
N LEU A 255 -22.83 -6.79 -3.34
CA LEU A 255 -22.16 -8.06 -3.00
C LEU A 255 -21.06 -7.93 -1.91
N ARG A 256 -20.77 -6.73 -1.41
CA ARG A 256 -19.70 -6.46 -0.41
C ARG A 256 -20.19 -5.67 0.80
N ALA A 257 -21.45 -5.26 0.84
CA ALA A 257 -22.02 -4.56 2.00
C ALA A 257 -22.24 -5.56 3.15
N GLY A 258 -22.97 -6.64 2.87
CA GLY A 258 -23.29 -7.72 3.78
C GLY A 258 -24.63 -8.35 3.41
N ASP A 259 -24.94 -9.53 3.95
CA ASP A 259 -26.15 -10.29 3.57
C ASP A 259 -27.46 -9.59 3.96
N ASN A 260 -27.41 -8.66 4.93
CA ASN A 260 -28.56 -7.91 5.41
C ASN A 260 -28.83 -6.60 4.64
N ILE A 261 -28.01 -6.22 3.65
CA ILE A 261 -28.18 -4.92 2.96
C ILE A 261 -29.53 -4.78 2.23
N PHE A 262 -30.12 -5.88 1.78
CA PHE A 262 -31.43 -5.90 1.11
C PHE A 262 -32.64 -5.87 2.06
N GLN A 263 -32.39 -5.91 3.37
CA GLN A 263 -33.40 -5.87 4.44
C GLN A 263 -33.47 -4.49 5.12
N ARG A 264 -32.46 -3.63 4.94
CA ARG A 264 -32.43 -2.26 5.47
C ARG A 264 -33.44 -1.36 4.77
N SER A 265 -33.97 -0.37 5.49
CA SER A 265 -34.84 0.66 4.91
C SER A 265 -34.02 1.73 4.16
N GLN A 266 -34.65 2.57 3.33
CA GLN A 266 -33.93 3.68 2.69
C GLN A 266 -33.61 4.79 3.70
N GLU A 267 -34.48 4.98 4.68
CA GLU A 267 -34.38 5.94 5.77
C GLU A 267 -33.17 5.62 6.68
N GLU A 268 -32.93 4.35 7.03
CA GLU A 268 -31.73 3.92 7.77
C GLU A 268 -30.44 4.24 7.02
N LEU A 269 -30.45 4.06 5.69
CA LEU A 269 -29.29 4.28 4.83
C LEU A 269 -29.05 5.78 4.59
N ASP A 270 -30.10 6.58 4.50
CA ASP A 270 -30.03 8.04 4.45
C ASP A 270 -29.55 8.63 5.80
N GLU A 271 -29.96 8.10 6.97
CA GLU A 271 -29.43 8.54 8.28
C GLU A 271 -27.91 8.36 8.38
N ILE A 272 -27.38 7.24 7.88
CA ILE A 272 -25.92 6.99 7.78
C ILE A 272 -25.23 8.05 6.91
N VAL A 273 -25.82 8.38 5.77
CA VAL A 273 -25.27 9.36 4.81
C VAL A 273 -25.32 10.78 5.37
N GLU A 274 -26.45 11.19 5.95
CA GLU A 274 -26.64 12.52 6.54
C GLU A 274 -25.77 12.74 7.78
N TYR A 275 -25.61 11.71 8.63
CA TYR A 275 -24.70 11.79 9.78
C TYR A 275 -23.24 11.96 9.32
N LEU A 276 -22.79 11.20 8.31
CA LEU A 276 -21.44 11.37 7.74
C LEU A 276 -21.27 12.73 7.05
N GLU A 277 -22.29 13.26 6.37
CA GLU A 277 -22.27 14.61 5.78
C GLU A 277 -22.18 15.69 6.87
N SER A 278 -22.90 15.54 7.99
CA SER A 278 -22.81 16.41 9.17
C SER A 278 -21.41 16.40 9.84
N LYS A 279 -20.65 15.32 9.61
CA LYS A 279 -19.26 15.12 10.07
C LYS A 279 -18.22 15.42 8.99
N GLY A 280 -18.59 16.20 7.97
CA GLY A 280 -17.67 16.73 6.96
C GLY A 280 -17.36 15.80 5.78
N VAL A 281 -17.98 14.61 5.69
CA VAL A 281 -17.88 13.75 4.49
C VAL A 281 -18.75 14.35 3.38
N ARG A 282 -18.12 15.17 2.53
CA ARG A 282 -18.79 15.88 1.41
C ARG A 282 -19.68 14.96 0.56
N ARG A 283 -20.89 15.40 0.20
CA ARG A 283 -21.90 14.59 -0.51
C ARG A 283 -21.42 14.04 -1.86
N GLU A 284 -20.57 14.77 -2.57
CA GLU A 284 -19.92 14.31 -3.81
C GLU A 284 -18.86 13.22 -3.60
N TRP A 285 -18.36 13.03 -2.38
CA TRP A 285 -17.44 11.96 -2.01
C TRP A 285 -18.17 10.68 -1.60
N MET A 286 -19.42 10.77 -1.13
CA MET A 286 -20.14 9.63 -0.53
C MET A 286 -20.22 8.40 -1.45
N GLY A 287 -20.55 8.60 -2.73
CA GLY A 287 -20.57 7.51 -3.71
C GLY A 287 -19.22 6.81 -3.93
N TYR A 288 -18.11 7.52 -3.74
CA TYR A 288 -16.75 6.94 -3.79
C TYR A 288 -16.39 6.22 -2.47
N VAL A 289 -16.73 6.81 -1.33
CA VAL A 289 -16.57 6.21 0.01
C VAL A 289 -17.27 4.85 0.08
N ILE A 290 -18.56 4.81 -0.27
CA ILE A 290 -19.37 3.59 -0.34
C ILE A 290 -18.79 2.59 -1.36
N SER A 291 -18.40 3.04 -2.56
CA SER A 291 -17.78 2.15 -3.57
C SER A 291 -16.55 1.40 -3.04
N ARG A 292 -15.74 2.05 -2.20
CA ARG A 292 -14.54 1.42 -1.62
C ARG A 292 -14.83 0.60 -0.36
N CYS A 293 -15.74 1.06 0.52
CA CYS A 293 -16.11 0.35 1.75
C CYS A 293 -17.65 0.23 1.93
N PRO A 294 -18.28 -0.71 1.21
CA PRO A 294 -19.73 -0.93 1.30
C PRO A 294 -20.24 -1.32 2.69
N GLY A 295 -19.41 -1.97 3.51
CA GLY A 295 -19.77 -2.40 4.88
C GLY A 295 -20.14 -1.26 5.85
N LEU A 296 -19.84 0.00 5.50
CA LEU A 296 -20.35 1.17 6.23
C LEU A 296 -21.88 1.22 6.25
N LEU A 297 -22.55 0.68 5.21
CA LEU A 297 -24.01 0.60 5.12
C LEU A 297 -24.62 -0.53 5.97
N CYS A 298 -23.79 -1.38 6.58
CA CYS A 298 -24.23 -2.48 7.44
C CYS A 298 -23.84 -2.29 8.92
N CYS A 299 -23.17 -1.19 9.26
CA CYS A 299 -22.98 -0.78 10.66
C CYS A 299 -24.33 -0.38 11.28
N SER A 300 -24.45 -0.40 12.61
CA SER A 300 -25.57 0.30 13.28
C SER A 300 -25.28 1.79 13.39
N MET A 301 -26.32 2.62 13.54
CA MET A 301 -26.11 4.06 13.75
C MET A 301 -25.42 4.37 15.08
N GLU A 302 -25.61 3.53 16.10
CA GLU A 302 -24.90 3.61 17.38
C GLU A 302 -23.41 3.28 17.19
N GLU A 303 -23.10 2.15 16.55
CA GLU A 303 -21.72 1.73 16.24
C GLU A 303 -21.00 2.78 15.39
N LEU A 304 -21.68 3.36 14.40
CA LEU A 304 -21.15 4.45 13.58
C LEU A 304 -20.85 5.68 14.45
N ARG A 305 -21.79 6.12 15.30
CA ARG A 305 -21.60 7.26 16.22
C ARG A 305 -20.38 7.05 17.12
N THR A 306 -20.29 5.93 17.83
CA THR A 306 -19.16 5.68 18.75
C THR A 306 -17.83 5.56 18.02
N ARG A 307 -17.80 5.00 16.80
CA ARG A 307 -16.58 4.97 15.95
C ARG A 307 -16.17 6.35 15.44
N VAL A 308 -17.11 7.29 15.22
CA VAL A 308 -16.78 8.69 14.88
C VAL A 308 -16.30 9.45 16.11
N GLU A 309 -17.01 9.32 17.23
CA GLU A 309 -16.69 9.95 18.52
C GLU A 309 -15.27 9.60 18.97
N PHE A 310 -14.85 8.33 18.81
CA PHE A 310 -13.47 7.90 19.04
C PHE A 310 -12.40 8.74 18.33
N TYR A 311 -12.65 9.22 17.11
CA TYR A 311 -11.73 10.11 16.39
C TYR A 311 -11.84 11.57 16.85
N VAL A 312 -13.05 12.04 17.18
CA VAL A 312 -13.31 13.39 17.70
C VAL A 312 -12.65 13.59 19.08
N ASP A 313 -12.72 12.58 19.96
CA ASP A 313 -12.07 12.56 21.29
C ASP A 313 -10.54 12.56 21.21
N MET A 314 -9.97 12.19 20.06
CA MET A 314 -8.55 12.38 19.75
C MET A 314 -8.23 13.77 19.17
N GLY A 315 -9.16 14.71 19.20
CA GLY A 315 -8.99 16.07 18.69
C GLY A 315 -8.98 16.17 17.17
N MET A 316 -9.64 15.24 16.46
CA MET A 316 -9.90 15.35 15.03
C MET A 316 -11.12 16.24 14.78
N ASN A 317 -11.00 17.19 13.86
CA ASN A 317 -12.11 18.04 13.41
C ASN A 317 -12.82 17.40 12.20
N ASP A 318 -14.04 17.86 11.90
CA ASP A 318 -14.88 17.30 10.84
C ASP A 318 -14.27 17.39 9.42
N HIS A 319 -13.43 18.40 9.12
CA HIS A 319 -12.73 18.48 7.83
C HIS A 319 -11.65 17.39 7.69
N ASP A 320 -10.84 17.22 8.73
CA ASP A 320 -9.79 16.20 8.76
C ASP A 320 -10.39 14.80 8.82
N PHE A 321 -11.50 14.61 9.55
CA PHE A 321 -12.28 13.37 9.54
C PHE A 321 -12.90 13.08 8.17
N GLY A 322 -13.55 14.06 7.54
CA GLY A 322 -14.14 13.91 6.21
C GLY A 322 -13.10 13.53 5.15
N THR A 323 -11.91 14.12 5.23
CA THR A 323 -10.75 13.78 4.39
C THR A 323 -10.22 12.38 4.70
N MET A 324 -10.09 12.02 5.98
CA MET A 324 -9.68 10.70 6.44
C MET A 324 -10.61 9.59 5.92
N VAL A 325 -11.93 9.80 6.00
CA VAL A 325 -12.94 8.88 5.48
C VAL A 325 -12.90 8.81 3.95
N PHE A 326 -12.65 9.92 3.25
CA PHE A 326 -12.44 9.88 1.80
C PHE A 326 -11.21 9.04 1.40
N ASP A 327 -10.07 9.25 2.07
CA ASP A 327 -8.79 8.61 1.74
C ASP A 327 -8.67 7.15 2.23
N CYS A 328 -9.29 6.79 3.35
CA CYS A 328 -9.41 5.39 3.76
C CYS A 328 -10.71 5.09 4.56
N PRO A 329 -11.84 4.86 3.88
CA PRO A 329 -13.11 4.50 4.51
C PRO A 329 -13.04 3.26 5.43
N LYS A 330 -12.07 2.35 5.17
CA LYS A 330 -11.84 1.14 5.97
C LYS A 330 -11.43 1.42 7.41
N ALA A 331 -10.84 2.59 7.71
CA ALA A 331 -10.50 3.00 9.07
C ALA A 331 -11.75 3.25 9.95
N LEU A 332 -12.95 3.33 9.34
CA LEU A 332 -14.23 3.47 10.02
C LEU A 332 -15.13 2.22 9.86
N GLY A 333 -15.04 1.50 8.72
CA GLY A 333 -16.03 0.49 8.38
C GLY A 333 -15.85 -0.95 8.91
N PHE A 334 -14.64 -1.34 9.37
CA PHE A 334 -14.32 -2.76 9.62
C PHE A 334 -13.59 -3.06 10.94
N LEU A 335 -13.41 -2.07 11.83
CA LEU A 335 -12.65 -2.25 13.08
C LEU A 335 -13.59 -2.24 14.29
N THR A 336 -13.35 -3.12 15.26
CA THR A 336 -14.03 -3.01 16.56
C THR A 336 -13.47 -1.82 17.35
N LEU A 337 -14.26 -1.25 18.27
CA LEU A 337 -13.78 -0.17 19.14
C LEU A 337 -12.57 -0.62 19.99
N GLU A 338 -12.52 -1.90 20.35
CA GLU A 338 -11.38 -2.49 21.04
C GLU A 338 -10.12 -2.49 20.15
N GLU A 339 -10.21 -2.97 18.90
CA GLU A 339 -9.08 -2.94 17.96
C GLU A 339 -8.59 -1.52 17.69
N MET A 340 -9.50 -0.56 17.54
CA MET A 340 -9.18 0.85 17.38
C MET A 340 -8.42 1.38 18.61
N THR A 341 -8.89 1.05 19.81
CA THR A 341 -8.28 1.42 21.10
C THR A 341 -6.90 0.79 21.28
N GLN A 342 -6.75 -0.51 20.99
CA GLN A 342 -5.47 -1.23 21.04
C GLN A 342 -4.42 -0.59 20.10
N LYS A 343 -4.79 -0.31 18.84
CA LYS A 343 -3.91 0.35 17.87
C LYS A 343 -3.49 1.74 18.34
N VAL A 344 -4.43 2.55 18.82
CA VAL A 344 -4.17 3.90 19.33
C VAL A 344 -3.29 3.87 20.57
N ASN A 345 -3.48 2.93 21.48
CA ASN A 345 -2.65 2.78 22.68
C ASN A 345 -1.21 2.36 22.32
N TYR A 346 -1.03 1.44 21.37
CA TYR A 346 0.32 1.10 20.85
C TYR A 346 1.03 2.31 20.21
N LEU A 347 0.30 3.22 19.56
CA LEU A 347 0.88 4.48 19.06
C LEU A 347 1.24 5.45 20.21
N LYS A 348 0.44 5.49 21.29
CA LYS A 348 0.75 6.27 22.51
C LYS A 348 1.98 5.73 23.25
N GLU A 349 2.30 4.43 23.18
CA GLU A 349 3.51 3.86 23.78
C GLU A 349 4.80 4.57 23.31
N PHE A 350 4.84 5.15 22.10
CA PHE A 350 6.00 5.93 21.64
C PHE A 350 6.12 7.33 22.28
N GLY A 351 5.22 7.70 23.20
CA GLY A 351 5.20 9.02 23.85
C GLY A 351 4.53 10.08 22.99
N LEU A 352 3.35 9.76 22.47
CA LEU A 352 2.41 10.66 21.78
C LEU A 352 1.18 10.91 22.67
N ASN A 353 0.68 12.14 22.72
CA ASN A 353 -0.63 12.46 23.31
C ASN A 353 -1.77 12.23 22.31
N ASN A 354 -3.01 12.12 22.80
CA ASN A 354 -4.22 11.86 21.99
C ASN A 354 -4.26 12.73 20.72
N GLU A 355 -4.11 14.06 20.84
CA GLU A 355 -4.12 14.99 19.70
C GLU A 355 -3.09 14.68 18.60
N LYS A 356 -1.89 14.23 18.98
CA LYS A 356 -0.83 13.90 18.01
C LYS A 356 -1.13 12.56 17.34
N VAL A 357 -1.80 11.63 18.03
CA VAL A 357 -2.31 10.40 17.40
C VAL A 357 -3.48 10.73 16.47
N GLY A 358 -4.45 11.56 16.88
CA GLY A 358 -5.54 12.04 16.03
C GLY A 358 -5.02 12.69 14.73
N LYS A 359 -4.11 13.67 14.84
CA LYS A 359 -3.48 14.32 13.69
C LYS A 359 -2.64 13.37 12.83
N LEU A 360 -2.01 12.35 13.43
CA LEU A 360 -1.27 11.31 12.70
C LEU A 360 -2.20 10.39 11.91
N LEU A 361 -3.36 10.03 12.48
CA LEU A 361 -4.35 9.17 11.85
C LEU A 361 -5.15 9.91 10.77
N ALA A 362 -5.47 11.19 10.95
CA ALA A 362 -6.01 12.04 9.89
C ALA A 362 -5.06 12.11 8.68
N PHE A 363 -3.76 12.31 8.93
CA PHE A 363 -2.74 12.34 7.87
C PHE A 363 -2.40 10.97 7.26
N LYS A 364 -2.63 9.87 7.99
CA LYS A 364 -2.34 8.51 7.51
C LYS A 364 -3.27 7.42 8.09
N PRO A 365 -4.54 7.36 7.65
CA PRO A 365 -5.51 6.42 8.22
C PRO A 365 -5.23 4.96 7.90
N GLU A 366 -4.41 4.63 6.90
CA GLU A 366 -4.01 3.24 6.65
C GLU A 366 -3.17 2.63 7.78
N LEU A 367 -2.70 3.43 8.74
CA LEU A 367 -2.20 2.94 10.03
C LEU A 367 -3.27 2.08 10.74
N MET A 368 -4.53 2.50 10.77
CA MET A 368 -5.62 1.73 11.41
C MET A 368 -5.87 0.39 10.71
N CYS A 369 -5.57 0.30 9.40
CA CYS A 369 -5.67 -0.92 8.60
C CYS A 369 -4.47 -1.86 8.76
N CYS A 370 -3.45 -1.51 9.55
CA CYS A 370 -2.28 -2.36 9.77
C CYS A 370 -2.49 -3.29 10.99
N SER A 371 -1.92 -4.50 10.90
CA SER A 371 -1.86 -5.46 12.00
C SER A 371 -0.72 -5.12 12.97
N ILE A 372 -0.98 -5.12 14.27
CA ILE A 372 0.03 -4.83 15.30
C ILE A 372 1.07 -5.97 15.33
N GLU A 373 0.61 -7.22 15.33
CA GLU A 373 1.47 -8.41 15.42
C GLU A 373 2.28 -8.67 14.14
N GLU A 374 1.68 -8.47 12.96
CA GLU A 374 2.32 -8.83 11.68
C GLU A 374 3.15 -7.69 11.08
N ARG A 375 2.81 -6.43 11.38
CA ARG A 375 3.46 -5.25 10.78
C ARG A 375 4.25 -4.44 11.79
N TRP A 376 3.62 -4.00 12.88
CA TRP A 376 4.23 -3.01 13.75
C TRP A 376 5.26 -3.61 14.71
N LYS A 377 4.93 -4.68 15.44
CA LYS A 377 5.86 -5.35 16.37
C LYS A 377 7.13 -5.86 15.68
N PRO A 378 7.10 -6.54 14.50
CA PRO A 378 8.30 -7.00 13.82
C PRO A 378 9.18 -5.84 13.34
N LEU A 379 8.58 -4.80 12.76
CA LEU A 379 9.28 -3.58 12.33
C LEU A 379 9.96 -2.89 13.51
N VAL A 380 9.24 -2.72 14.62
CA VAL A 380 9.73 -2.04 15.82
C VAL A 380 10.86 -2.84 16.47
N LYS A 381 10.73 -4.17 16.58
CA LYS A 381 11.79 -5.07 17.05
C LYS A 381 13.04 -4.99 16.18
N TYR A 382 12.89 -4.96 14.85
CA TYR A 382 14.01 -4.86 13.92
C TYR A 382 14.74 -3.51 13.99
N LEU A 383 14.00 -2.41 14.13
CA LEU A 383 14.60 -1.08 14.32
C LEU A 383 15.28 -0.95 15.70
N TYR A 384 14.75 -1.58 16.76
CA TYR A 384 15.45 -1.67 18.06
C TYR A 384 16.77 -2.42 17.96
N TYR A 385 16.83 -3.52 17.18
CA TYR A 385 18.09 -4.23 16.89
C TYR A 385 19.13 -3.33 16.19
N LEU A 386 18.69 -2.43 15.30
CA LEU A 386 19.54 -1.40 14.67
C LEU A 386 19.85 -0.19 15.58
N GLY A 387 19.55 -0.27 16.88
CA GLY A 387 19.87 0.78 17.87
C GLY A 387 18.99 2.03 17.80
N VAL A 388 17.81 1.97 17.18
CA VAL A 388 16.83 3.08 17.17
C VAL A 388 16.12 3.17 18.53
N SER A 389 16.25 4.28 19.26
CA SER A 389 15.59 4.42 20.57
C SER A 389 14.06 4.59 20.46
N ARG A 390 13.33 4.40 21.57
CA ARG A 390 11.87 4.68 21.66
C ARG A 390 11.52 6.12 21.25
N MET A 391 12.38 7.08 21.60
CA MET A 391 12.22 8.50 21.25
C MET A 391 12.47 8.78 19.76
N ASP A 392 13.36 8.01 19.15
CA ASP A 392 13.66 8.07 17.72
C ASP A 392 12.62 7.31 16.87
N MET A 393 12.03 6.25 17.41
CA MET A 393 10.88 5.55 16.82
C MET A 393 9.70 6.51 16.67
N ARG A 394 9.39 7.29 17.71
CA ARG A 394 8.41 8.39 17.65
C ARG A 394 8.74 9.39 16.54
N LYS A 395 10.02 9.73 16.36
CA LYS A 395 10.47 10.65 15.31
C LYS A 395 10.27 10.06 13.91
N ILE A 396 10.58 8.77 13.70
CA ILE A 396 10.29 8.05 12.44
C ILE A 396 8.78 8.06 12.17
N LEU A 397 7.97 7.69 13.17
CA LEU A 397 6.51 7.62 13.09
C LEU A 397 5.87 8.98 12.73
N VAL A 398 6.29 10.08 13.37
CA VAL A 398 5.75 11.43 13.11
C VAL A 398 6.25 12.01 11.78
N VAL A 399 7.54 11.82 11.42
CA VAL A 399 8.11 12.38 10.18
C VAL A 399 7.69 11.57 8.94
N LYS A 400 7.46 10.26 9.07
CA LYS A 400 7.04 9.42 7.95
C LYS A 400 6.22 8.20 8.42
N PRO A 401 4.94 8.37 8.80
CA PRO A 401 4.10 7.27 9.29
C PRO A 401 3.96 6.10 8.30
N MET A 402 4.07 6.36 6.99
CA MET A 402 4.03 5.32 5.96
C MET A 402 5.08 4.21 6.14
N VAL A 403 6.15 4.42 6.92
CA VAL A 403 7.11 3.36 7.26
C VAL A 403 6.43 2.20 7.99
N PHE A 404 5.43 2.48 8.83
CA PHE A 404 4.62 1.48 9.55
C PHE A 404 3.57 0.77 8.68
N CYS A 405 3.40 1.22 7.44
CA CYS A 405 2.53 0.60 6.43
C CYS A 405 3.33 -0.16 5.35
N ILE A 406 4.66 -0.24 5.48
CA ILE A 406 5.56 -0.89 4.51
C ILE A 406 5.96 -2.28 5.01
N ASP A 407 6.05 -3.22 4.08
CA ASP A 407 6.50 -4.59 4.33
C ASP A 407 7.97 -4.65 4.80
N LEU A 408 8.21 -5.38 5.90
CA LEU A 408 9.52 -5.45 6.54
C LEU A 408 10.54 -6.18 5.65
N GLU A 409 10.24 -7.40 5.23
CA GLU A 409 11.21 -8.32 4.62
C GLU A 409 11.53 -7.99 3.17
N SER A 410 10.51 -7.68 2.37
CA SER A 410 10.67 -7.37 0.94
C SER A 410 11.17 -5.94 0.70
N ASN A 411 11.07 -5.05 1.68
CA ASN A 411 11.28 -3.62 1.47
C ASN A 411 12.30 -2.97 2.41
N ILE A 412 12.24 -3.24 3.72
CA ILE A 412 13.09 -2.56 4.72
C ILE A 412 14.38 -3.35 4.93
N VAL A 413 14.30 -4.65 5.19
CA VAL A 413 15.46 -5.55 5.34
C VAL A 413 16.35 -5.51 4.09
N GLN A 414 15.77 -5.47 2.88
CA GLN A 414 16.54 -5.37 1.63
C GLN A 414 17.38 -4.07 1.53
N LYS A 415 16.90 -2.95 2.10
CA LYS A 415 17.69 -1.71 2.15
C LYS A 415 18.79 -1.79 3.19
N VAL A 416 18.51 -2.35 4.36
CA VAL A 416 19.49 -2.51 5.44
C VAL A 416 20.63 -3.43 5.00
N ARG A 417 20.33 -4.58 4.40
CA ARG A 417 21.33 -5.46 3.77
C ARG A 417 22.18 -4.71 2.75
N PHE A 418 21.58 -3.95 1.84
CA PHE A 418 22.35 -3.14 0.89
C PHE A 418 23.25 -2.07 1.55
N PHE A 419 22.93 -1.57 2.74
CA PHE A 419 23.81 -0.67 3.49
C PHE A 419 24.91 -1.43 4.27
N GLN A 420 24.63 -2.64 4.74
CA GLN A 420 25.61 -3.57 5.31
C GLN A 420 26.62 -4.02 4.24
N ASP A 421 26.16 -4.35 3.02
CA ASP A 421 26.97 -4.69 1.83
C ASP A 421 27.92 -3.54 1.43
N LEU A 422 27.57 -2.29 1.76
CA LEU A 422 28.41 -1.11 1.56
C LEU A 422 29.39 -0.84 2.72
N GLY A 423 29.41 -1.69 3.75
CA GLY A 423 30.27 -1.54 4.93
C GLY A 423 29.74 -0.59 6.01
N ILE A 424 28.45 -0.25 6.00
CA ILE A 424 27.85 0.60 7.04
C ILE A 424 27.38 -0.28 8.20
N ARG A 425 27.85 0.01 9.43
CA ARG A 425 27.45 -0.72 10.65
C ARG A 425 26.01 -0.43 11.06
N ASP A 426 25.38 -1.41 11.72
CA ASP A 426 23.96 -1.38 12.08
C ASP A 426 23.55 -0.17 12.93
N GLU A 427 24.38 0.29 13.87
CA GLU A 427 24.06 1.46 14.70
C GLU A 427 24.21 2.77 13.92
N ALA A 428 25.02 2.79 12.87
CA ALA A 428 25.09 3.89 11.92
C ALA A 428 23.90 3.87 10.96
N ILE A 429 23.45 2.70 10.52
CA ILE A 429 22.20 2.53 9.75
C ILE A 429 21.00 3.03 10.56
N GLY A 430 20.85 2.62 11.83
CA GLY A 430 19.80 3.13 12.71
C GLY A 430 19.81 4.67 12.78
N LYS A 431 20.97 5.28 13.02
CA LYS A 431 21.14 6.74 13.02
C LYS A 431 20.81 7.39 11.67
N MET A 432 21.12 6.76 10.53
CA MET A 432 20.70 7.24 9.20
C MET A 432 19.18 7.24 9.05
N LEU A 433 18.50 6.15 9.42
CA LEU A 433 17.05 6.00 9.31
C LEU A 433 16.32 7.02 10.19
N VAL A 434 16.85 7.29 11.38
CA VAL A 434 16.36 8.30 12.33
C VAL A 434 16.65 9.74 11.86
N LYS A 435 17.77 9.96 11.17
CA LYS A 435 18.11 11.25 10.57
C LYS A 435 17.20 11.55 9.37
N PHE A 436 16.91 10.56 8.53
CA PHE A 436 16.14 10.73 7.30
C PHE A 436 15.14 9.58 7.03
N PRO A 437 14.02 9.52 7.79
CA PRO A 437 13.00 8.47 7.66
C PRO A 437 12.42 8.25 6.24
N PRO A 438 12.29 9.28 5.37
CA PRO A 438 11.85 9.09 3.98
C PRO A 438 12.68 8.09 3.16
N LEU A 439 13.94 7.82 3.54
CA LEU A 439 14.81 6.84 2.89
C LEU A 439 14.16 5.45 2.77
N LEU A 440 13.41 5.01 3.79
CA LEU A 440 12.72 3.73 3.78
C LEU A 440 11.58 3.67 2.75
N THR A 441 11.07 4.81 2.29
CA THR A 441 10.01 4.90 1.28
C THR A 441 10.54 4.97 -0.16
N TYR A 442 11.87 5.01 -0.37
CA TYR A 442 12.47 5.07 -1.70
C TYR A 442 12.75 3.68 -2.29
N SER A 443 12.60 3.54 -3.61
CA SER A 443 12.93 2.30 -4.31
C SER A 443 14.43 2.01 -4.25
N LEU A 444 14.79 0.85 -3.68
CA LEU A 444 16.19 0.39 -3.63
C LEU A 444 16.83 0.37 -5.03
N LEU A 445 16.15 -0.24 -6.00
CA LEU A 445 16.65 -0.44 -7.36
C LEU A 445 16.55 0.83 -8.22
N LYS A 446 15.44 1.59 -8.15
CA LYS A 446 15.19 2.74 -9.04
C LYS A 446 15.71 4.08 -8.51
N LYS A 447 16.11 4.16 -7.23
CA LYS A 447 16.48 5.43 -6.57
C LYS A 447 17.77 5.34 -5.75
N ILE A 448 17.88 4.38 -4.84
CA ILE A 448 19.03 4.30 -3.93
C ILE A 448 20.29 3.82 -4.68
N ARG A 449 20.27 2.61 -5.27
CA ARG A 449 21.43 2.04 -5.99
C ARG A 449 21.98 2.97 -7.10
N PRO A 450 21.16 3.62 -7.96
CA PRO A 450 21.67 4.54 -8.97
C PRO A 450 22.38 5.78 -8.41
N VAL A 451 21.98 6.29 -7.23
CA VAL A 451 22.69 7.42 -6.59
C VAL A 451 24.04 6.97 -6.02
N VAL A 452 24.10 5.79 -5.39
CA VAL A 452 25.37 5.22 -4.90
C VAL A 452 26.35 4.99 -6.05
N ILE A 453 25.88 4.35 -7.14
CA ILE A 453 26.68 4.13 -8.36
C ILE A 453 27.14 5.47 -8.96
N PHE A 454 26.29 6.50 -9.00
CA PHE A 454 26.69 7.83 -9.47
C PHE A 454 27.79 8.45 -8.60
N LEU A 455 27.68 8.38 -7.27
CA LEU A 455 28.68 8.93 -6.36
C LEU A 455 30.07 8.30 -6.57
N MET A 456 30.11 6.98 -6.71
CA MET A 456 31.34 6.22 -6.94
C MET A 456 31.91 6.45 -8.35
N THR A 457 31.10 6.25 -9.39
CA THR A 457 31.58 6.19 -10.79
C THR A 457 31.71 7.55 -11.47
N LYS A 458 30.93 8.55 -11.06
CA LYS A 458 30.90 9.88 -11.71
C LYS A 458 31.34 11.02 -10.79
N ALA A 459 31.02 10.97 -9.50
CA ALA A 459 31.40 12.03 -8.54
C ALA A 459 32.74 11.77 -7.82
N GLY A 460 33.42 10.65 -8.12
CA GLY A 460 34.78 10.37 -7.67
C GLY A 460 34.92 9.86 -6.23
N VAL A 461 33.81 9.57 -5.53
CA VAL A 461 33.84 9.04 -4.16
C VAL A 461 34.45 7.64 -4.15
N THR A 462 35.43 7.41 -3.28
CA THR A 462 36.13 6.12 -3.19
C THR A 462 35.22 5.01 -2.64
N GLN A 463 35.58 3.74 -2.88
CA GLN A 463 34.89 2.59 -2.29
C GLN A 463 35.05 2.53 -0.75
N THR A 464 36.09 3.16 -0.19
CA THR A 464 36.29 3.28 1.26
C THR A 464 35.47 4.42 1.88
N ASP A 465 35.29 5.53 1.17
CA ASP A 465 34.53 6.69 1.66
C ASP A 465 33.03 6.59 1.42
N ILE A 466 32.54 5.75 0.50
CA ILE A 466 31.10 5.71 0.17
C ILE A 466 30.21 5.38 1.39
N ALA A 467 30.70 4.51 2.29
CA ALA A 467 30.05 4.21 3.57
C ALA A 467 29.93 5.46 4.46
N LYS A 468 31.04 6.18 4.66
CA LYS A 468 31.15 7.45 5.39
C LYS A 468 30.23 8.53 4.79
N VAL A 469 30.24 8.70 3.47
CA VAL A 469 29.37 9.63 2.73
C VAL A 469 27.90 9.36 3.01
N ILE A 470 27.45 8.10 2.85
CA ILE A 470 26.05 7.72 3.00
C ILE A 470 25.61 7.80 4.48
N ALA A 471 26.46 7.38 5.42
CA ALA A 471 26.19 7.47 6.85
C ALA A 471 26.05 8.91 7.35
N LEU A 472 26.94 9.81 6.90
CA LEU A 472 26.88 11.23 7.24
C LEU A 472 25.72 11.95 6.54
N ALA A 473 25.26 11.47 5.38
CA ALA A 473 24.33 12.19 4.50
C ALA A 473 23.32 11.32 3.73
N PRO A 474 22.44 10.58 4.43
CA PRO A 474 21.40 9.76 3.78
C PRO A 474 20.47 10.58 2.87
N GLU A 475 20.37 11.90 3.06
CA GLU A 475 19.55 12.79 2.22
C GLU A 475 20.05 12.90 0.76
N LEU A 476 21.32 12.56 0.48
CA LEU A 476 21.84 12.50 -0.88
C LEU A 476 21.08 11.46 -1.71
N LEU A 477 20.69 10.34 -1.11
CA LEU A 477 19.92 9.27 -1.76
C LEU A 477 18.52 9.73 -2.20
N GLY A 478 18.01 10.84 -1.63
CA GLY A 478 16.79 11.52 -2.08
C GLY A 478 16.96 12.46 -3.27
N CYS A 479 18.19 12.90 -3.57
CA CYS A 479 18.44 13.91 -4.60
C CYS A 479 18.24 13.37 -6.04
N SER A 480 17.91 14.25 -6.98
CA SER A 480 17.88 13.90 -8.41
C SER A 480 19.31 13.88 -8.95
N ILE A 481 19.70 12.81 -9.63
CA ILE A 481 21.02 12.71 -10.27
C ILE A 481 21.15 13.84 -11.31
N SER A 482 20.33 13.79 -12.36
CA SER A 482 20.42 14.72 -13.50
C SER A 482 20.07 16.17 -13.17
N LYS A 483 19.12 16.43 -12.26
CA LYS A 483 18.70 17.81 -11.92
C LYS A 483 19.47 18.45 -10.76
N LYS A 484 20.33 17.72 -10.04
CA LYS A 484 20.97 18.25 -8.81
C LYS A 484 22.40 17.77 -8.59
N LEU A 485 22.65 16.46 -8.59
CA LEU A 485 23.98 15.91 -8.25
C LEU A 485 24.97 16.10 -9.41
N ASP A 486 24.61 15.69 -10.62
CA ASP A 486 25.40 15.86 -11.86
C ASP A 486 25.65 17.34 -12.17
N VAL A 487 24.66 18.19 -11.92
CA VAL A 487 24.72 19.64 -12.11
C VAL A 487 25.72 20.31 -11.14
N ASN A 488 25.70 19.95 -9.84
CA ASN A 488 26.70 20.45 -8.89
C ASN A 488 28.10 19.89 -9.17
N MET A 489 28.20 18.60 -9.50
CA MET A 489 29.46 17.94 -9.86
C MET A 489 30.13 18.65 -11.06
N LYS A 490 29.41 18.86 -12.15
CA LYS A 490 29.89 19.61 -13.33
C LYS A 490 30.30 21.04 -12.99
N TYR A 491 29.59 21.71 -12.08
CA TYR A 491 29.98 23.02 -11.59
C TYR A 491 31.36 22.99 -10.91
N PHE A 492 31.60 22.07 -9.96
CA PHE A 492 32.90 21.98 -9.30
C PHE A 492 34.04 21.61 -10.25
N LEU A 493 33.81 20.67 -11.18
CA LEU A 493 34.77 20.35 -12.25
C LEU A 493 35.11 21.59 -13.11
N SER A 494 34.10 22.42 -13.43
CA SER A 494 34.31 23.68 -14.18
C SER A 494 35.09 24.76 -13.42
N LEU A 495 35.39 24.57 -12.12
CA LEU A 495 36.29 25.44 -11.35
C LEU A 495 37.77 25.02 -11.44
N GLY A 496 38.07 23.91 -12.13
CA GLY A 496 39.41 23.31 -12.20
C GLY A 496 39.71 22.30 -11.08
N ILE A 497 38.70 21.90 -10.30
CA ILE A 497 38.85 20.85 -9.28
C ILE A 497 38.85 19.49 -10.00
N SER A 498 39.90 18.68 -9.80
CA SER A 498 39.96 17.34 -10.41
C SER A 498 38.92 16.39 -9.80
N ILE A 499 38.52 15.35 -10.53
CA ILE A 499 37.49 14.41 -10.04
C ILE A 499 37.91 13.67 -8.76
N ARG A 500 39.21 13.39 -8.57
CA ARG A 500 39.75 12.77 -7.34
C ARG A 500 39.65 13.72 -6.14
N GLN A 501 39.99 15.00 -6.33
CA GLN A 501 39.83 16.03 -5.31
C GLN A 501 38.35 16.22 -4.96
N LEU A 502 37.47 16.32 -5.95
CA LEU A 502 36.02 16.44 -5.72
C LEU A 502 35.46 15.24 -4.94
N GLY A 503 35.94 14.03 -5.22
CA GLY A 503 35.62 12.83 -4.45
C GLY A 503 35.94 12.95 -2.96
N ALA A 504 37.16 13.38 -2.63
CA ALA A 504 37.58 13.65 -1.25
C ALA A 504 36.78 14.79 -0.60
N MET A 505 36.51 15.88 -1.32
CA MET A 505 35.67 16.98 -0.83
C MET A 505 34.24 16.53 -0.50
N ILE A 506 33.69 15.58 -1.27
CA ILE A 506 32.39 14.95 -1.00
C ILE A 506 32.50 13.97 0.19
N ALA A 507 33.62 13.26 0.36
CA ALA A 507 33.85 12.40 1.51
C ALA A 507 33.79 13.16 2.85
N ASP A 508 34.43 14.33 2.92
CA ASP A 508 34.51 15.13 4.15
C ASP A 508 33.34 16.10 4.33
N PHE A 509 32.68 16.52 3.24
CA PHE A 509 31.47 17.34 3.32
C PHE A 509 30.41 16.94 2.27
N PRO A 510 29.70 15.81 2.47
CA PRO A 510 28.71 15.30 1.51
C PRO A 510 27.58 16.28 1.13
N MET A 511 27.28 17.24 2.02
CA MET A 511 26.28 18.29 1.76
C MET A 511 26.66 19.24 0.62
N LEU A 512 27.92 19.25 0.18
CA LEU A 512 28.41 20.04 -0.95
C LEU A 512 27.52 19.94 -2.20
N LEU A 513 27.05 18.72 -2.54
CA LEU A 513 26.17 18.48 -3.70
C LEU A 513 24.69 18.86 -3.50
N ARG A 514 24.28 19.28 -2.29
CA ARG A 514 22.89 19.70 -2.00
C ARG A 514 22.67 21.21 -2.12
N TYR A 515 23.71 22.03 -2.12
CA TYR A 515 23.57 23.49 -2.26
C TYR A 515 23.00 23.89 -3.63
N ASN A 516 22.45 25.10 -3.73
CA ASN A 516 22.15 25.68 -5.04
C ASN A 516 23.41 26.36 -5.59
N ILE A 517 23.69 26.18 -6.88
CA ILE A 517 24.85 26.76 -7.55
C ILE A 517 24.82 28.29 -7.47
N ASP A 518 23.64 28.90 -7.48
CA ASP A 518 23.48 30.35 -7.37
C ASP A 518 23.86 30.90 -5.98
N VAL A 519 23.95 30.03 -4.96
CA VAL A 519 24.48 30.34 -3.62
C VAL A 519 25.98 29.98 -3.51
N LEU A 520 26.47 29.03 -4.31
CA LEU A 520 27.89 28.68 -4.39
C LEU A 520 28.70 29.72 -5.19
N ARG A 521 28.17 30.18 -6.33
CA ARG A 521 28.82 31.10 -7.27
C ARG A 521 29.27 32.42 -6.63
N PRO A 522 28.44 33.13 -5.83
CA PRO A 522 28.87 34.36 -5.14
C PRO A 522 30.01 34.10 -4.15
N LYS A 523 29.93 33.00 -3.37
CA LYS A 523 30.95 32.63 -2.38
C LYS A 523 32.29 32.32 -3.06
N TYR A 524 32.27 31.54 -4.14
CA TYR A 524 33.46 31.27 -4.95
C TYR A 524 34.05 32.54 -5.57
N ARG A 525 33.19 33.41 -6.14
CA ARG A 525 33.59 34.68 -6.74
C ARG A 525 34.25 35.61 -5.72
N TYR A 526 33.69 35.72 -4.51
CA TYR A 526 34.26 36.51 -3.43
C TYR A 526 35.64 35.97 -2.99
N LEU A 527 35.76 34.65 -2.81
CA LEU A 527 37.04 34.04 -2.44
C LEU A 527 38.14 34.31 -3.47
N ARG A 528 37.86 34.12 -4.77
CA ARG A 528 38.87 34.28 -5.83
C ARG A 528 39.14 35.73 -6.21
N ARG A 529 38.14 36.63 -6.20
CA ARG A 529 38.27 38.03 -6.66
C ARG A 529 38.47 39.05 -5.54
N THR A 530 38.09 38.74 -4.30
CA THR A 530 38.11 39.71 -3.19
C THR A 530 38.96 39.24 -2.01
N MET A 531 39.00 37.94 -1.72
CA MET A 531 39.95 37.37 -0.75
C MET A 531 41.28 36.90 -1.38
N VAL A 532 41.35 36.90 -2.71
CA VAL A 532 42.51 36.51 -3.56
C VAL A 532 43.15 35.18 -3.14
N ARG A 533 42.34 34.18 -2.76
CA ARG A 533 42.84 32.86 -2.31
C ARG A 533 43.01 31.86 -3.45
N PRO A 534 43.92 30.88 -3.34
CA PRO A 534 44.02 29.77 -4.29
C PRO A 534 42.75 28.89 -4.26
N LEU A 535 42.59 28.03 -5.26
CA LEU A 535 41.52 27.03 -5.28
C LEU A 535 41.69 25.98 -4.16
N LEU A 536 42.94 25.73 -3.76
CA LEU A 536 43.32 24.76 -2.72
C LEU A 536 42.64 25.03 -1.38
N ASP A 537 42.50 26.30 -0.96
CA ASP A 537 41.76 26.71 0.24
C ASP A 537 40.32 26.14 0.30
N ILE A 538 39.68 25.89 -0.86
CA ILE A 538 38.34 25.26 -0.94
C ILE A 538 38.43 23.74 -0.85
N ILE A 539 39.46 23.14 -1.45
CA ILE A 539 39.65 21.68 -1.48
C ILE A 539 39.97 21.19 -0.07
N ASP A 540 40.85 21.91 0.64
CA ASP A 540 41.22 21.67 2.04
C ASP A 540 40.09 22.00 3.03
N PHE A 541 39.16 22.89 2.65
CA PHE A 541 38.02 23.28 3.50
C PHE A 541 36.71 23.42 2.72
N PRO A 542 36.09 22.32 2.24
CA PRO A 542 34.86 22.36 1.43
C PRO A 542 33.66 22.94 2.18
N ARG A 543 33.72 22.87 3.52
CA ARG A 543 32.78 23.49 4.47
C ARG A 543 32.71 25.02 4.33
N PHE A 544 33.66 25.67 3.66
CA PHE A 544 33.59 27.09 3.28
C PHE A 544 32.20 27.48 2.74
N PHE A 545 31.64 26.67 1.84
CA PHE A 545 30.34 26.95 1.21
C PHE A 545 29.14 26.90 2.17
N SER A 546 29.28 26.32 3.36
CA SER A 546 28.21 26.22 4.37
C SER A 546 27.97 27.53 5.13
N TYR A 547 28.97 28.40 5.25
CA TYR A 547 28.86 29.65 5.99
C TYR A 547 28.13 30.73 5.18
N SER A 548 27.43 31.65 5.86
CA SER A 548 26.81 32.80 5.21
C SER A 548 27.88 33.72 4.60
N LEU A 549 27.64 34.20 3.38
CA LEU A 549 28.58 35.09 2.69
C LEU A 549 28.58 36.46 3.37
N GLU A 550 27.40 37.08 3.43
CA GLU A 550 27.14 38.39 4.00
C GLU A 550 27.28 38.37 5.53
N GLY A 551 26.82 37.29 6.17
CA GLY A 551 26.75 37.19 7.64
C GLY A 551 27.99 36.62 8.34
N ARG A 552 28.95 36.01 7.64
CA ARG A 552 30.18 35.49 8.29
C ARG A 552 31.45 35.56 7.44
N ILE A 553 31.40 35.26 6.14
CA ILE A 553 32.60 35.27 5.29
C ILE A 553 33.10 36.71 5.09
N ILE A 554 32.24 37.63 4.63
CA ILE A 554 32.59 39.04 4.38
C ILE A 554 33.02 39.76 5.68
N PRO A 555 32.28 39.70 6.80
CA PRO A 555 32.66 40.43 8.02
C PRO A 555 33.98 39.95 8.62
N ARG A 556 34.20 38.63 8.70
CA ARG A 556 35.47 38.09 9.23
C ARG A 556 36.64 38.33 8.29
N HIS A 557 36.42 38.33 6.97
CA HIS A 557 37.46 38.73 6.02
C HIS A 557 37.86 40.20 6.17
N LYS A 558 36.89 41.13 6.29
CA LYS A 558 37.17 42.55 6.55
C LYS A 558 38.01 42.72 7.81
N ILE A 559 37.57 42.18 8.95
CA ILE A 559 38.30 42.28 10.23
C ILE A 559 39.77 41.81 10.09
N LEU A 560 40.03 40.76 9.31
CA LEU A 560 41.40 40.29 9.06
C LEU A 560 42.21 41.24 8.17
N VAL A 561 41.62 41.83 7.14
CA VAL A 561 42.26 42.86 6.29
C VAL A 561 42.53 44.14 7.08
N ASP A 562 41.53 44.64 7.81
CA ASP A 562 41.61 45.86 8.63
C ASP A 562 42.71 45.73 9.71
N ASN A 563 42.87 44.53 10.27
CA ASN A 563 43.93 44.22 11.24
C ASN A 563 45.22 43.69 10.59
N GLN A 564 45.35 43.66 9.27
CA GLN A 564 46.52 43.18 8.50
C GLN A 564 47.03 41.79 8.95
N ILE A 565 46.13 40.81 9.04
CA ILE A 565 46.41 39.43 9.49
C ILE A 565 45.81 38.43 8.50
N ASN A 566 46.49 37.29 8.30
CA ASN A 566 46.02 36.21 7.45
C ASN A 566 45.82 34.90 8.24
N PHE A 567 44.64 34.28 8.13
CA PHE A 567 44.36 32.94 8.63
C PHE A 567 43.93 32.00 7.49
N LYS A 568 44.20 30.69 7.66
CA LYS A 568 43.58 29.63 6.84
C LYS A 568 42.05 29.64 7.03
N LEU A 569 41.28 29.31 5.99
CA LEU A 569 39.80 29.44 6.01
C LEU A 569 39.13 28.72 7.19
N HIS A 570 39.62 27.54 7.60
CA HIS A 570 39.03 26.84 8.75
C HIS A 570 39.18 27.64 10.06
N HIS A 571 40.36 28.22 10.32
CA HIS A 571 40.57 29.06 11.52
C HIS A 571 39.71 30.34 11.47
N MET A 572 39.54 30.92 10.28
CA MET A 572 38.70 32.10 10.05
C MET A 572 37.20 31.81 10.25
N LEU A 573 36.69 30.63 9.88
CA LEU A 573 35.24 30.39 9.76
C LEU A 573 34.64 29.36 10.74
N ALA A 574 35.40 28.36 11.18
CA ALA A 574 34.87 27.29 12.03
C ALA A 574 34.74 27.68 13.51
N SER A 575 35.54 28.65 13.96
CA SER A 575 35.56 29.19 15.32
C SER A 575 34.28 29.95 15.70
N THR A 576 33.94 29.98 16.98
CA THR A 576 32.93 30.91 17.54
C THR A 576 33.35 32.38 17.33
N ASP A 577 32.43 33.34 17.46
CA ASP A 577 32.77 34.77 17.26
C ASP A 577 33.73 35.28 18.36
N ASP A 578 33.64 34.76 19.58
CA ASP A 578 34.56 35.05 20.69
C ASP A 578 35.94 34.40 20.54
N GLU A 579 36.01 33.16 20.07
CA GLU A 579 37.30 32.57 19.65
C GLU A 579 37.92 33.35 18.51
N PHE A 580 37.13 33.77 17.51
CA PHE A 580 37.63 34.54 16.39
C PHE A 580 38.21 35.88 16.87
N ARG A 581 37.47 36.63 17.72
CA ARG A 581 37.97 37.84 18.38
C ARG A 581 39.29 37.61 19.13
N ARG A 582 39.35 36.57 19.99
CA ARG A 582 40.58 36.23 20.74
C ARG A 582 41.75 35.82 19.84
N LYS A 583 41.49 35.06 18.76
CA LYS A 583 42.50 34.66 17.79
C LYS A 583 43.05 35.85 17.01
N VAL A 584 42.20 36.82 16.64
CA VAL A 584 42.62 38.09 16.01
C VAL A 584 43.45 38.93 16.99
N ALA A 585 42.95 39.20 18.20
CA ALA A 585 43.68 40.00 19.19
C ALA A 585 45.08 39.42 19.48
N ALA A 586 45.18 38.13 19.80
CA ALA A 586 46.46 37.48 20.05
C ALA A 586 47.39 37.46 18.82
N ALA A 587 46.88 37.60 17.60
CA ALA A 587 47.68 37.73 16.39
C ALA A 587 48.13 39.19 16.14
N VAL A 588 47.30 40.19 16.48
CA VAL A 588 47.69 41.61 16.52
C VAL A 588 48.82 41.79 17.53
N ASP A 589 48.66 41.28 18.76
CA ASP A 589 49.66 41.38 19.83
C ASP A 589 51.01 40.77 19.42
N ARG A 590 50.99 39.61 18.73
CA ARG A 590 52.20 38.97 18.20
C ARG A 590 52.88 39.83 17.14
N ARG A 591 52.12 40.45 16.23
CA ARG A 591 52.70 41.34 15.20
C ARG A 591 53.28 42.60 15.82
N ILE A 592 52.58 43.25 16.76
CA ILE A 592 53.06 44.45 17.46
C ILE A 592 54.37 44.15 18.22
N ARG A 593 54.45 43.01 18.94
CA ARG A 593 55.69 42.60 19.62
C ARG A 593 56.84 42.29 18.66
N PHE A 594 56.55 41.74 17.47
CA PHE A 594 57.56 41.51 16.44
C PHE A 594 58.05 42.83 15.83
N GLU A 595 57.15 43.73 15.44
CA GLU A 595 57.48 45.05 14.90
C GLU A 595 58.31 45.90 15.88
N SER A 596 57.97 45.89 17.17
CA SER A 596 58.73 46.64 18.19
C SER A 596 60.10 46.03 18.45
N SER A 597 60.22 44.69 18.47
CA SER A 597 61.51 43.99 18.58
C SER A 597 62.43 44.28 17.37
N VAL A 598 61.88 44.27 16.15
CA VAL A 598 62.62 44.62 14.92
C VAL A 598 63.07 46.09 14.94
N LYS A 599 62.19 47.03 15.35
CA LYS A 599 62.55 48.46 15.49
C LYS A 599 63.65 48.68 16.52
N ALA A 600 63.57 48.02 17.68
CA ALA A 600 64.61 48.10 18.71
C ALA A 600 65.96 47.58 18.20
N ARG A 601 65.97 46.40 17.54
CA ARG A 601 67.18 45.80 16.98
C ARG A 601 67.79 46.64 15.84
N ALA A 602 66.96 47.28 15.01
CA ALA A 602 67.41 48.22 13.99
C ALA A 602 68.08 49.47 14.63
N PHE A 603 67.49 50.02 15.70
CA PHE A 603 68.05 51.17 16.43
C PHE A 603 69.42 50.86 17.05
N SER A 604 69.60 49.67 17.65
CA SER A 604 70.91 49.20 18.14
C SER A 604 71.95 49.08 17.02
N ILE A 605 71.55 48.61 15.83
CA ILE A 605 72.45 48.46 14.67
C ILE A 605 72.84 49.83 14.09
N SER A 606 71.96 50.84 14.11
CA SER A 606 72.34 52.20 13.73
C SER A 606 73.33 52.84 14.71
N LEU A 607 73.20 52.57 16.03
CA LEU A 607 74.09 53.14 17.05
C LEU A 607 75.52 52.59 16.95
N LEU A 608 75.67 51.32 16.54
CA LEU A 608 76.95 50.67 16.25
C LEU A 608 77.60 51.11 14.92
N ARG A 609 76.98 52.06 14.20
CA ARG A 609 77.44 52.53 12.88
C ARG A 609 77.83 54.02 12.84
N THR A 610 77.91 54.66 14.01
CA THR A 610 78.21 56.09 14.18
C THR A 610 79.32 56.33 15.22
N GLY A 611 80.31 55.45 15.28
CA GLY A 611 81.54 55.62 16.05
C GLY A 611 82.72 55.14 15.22
N ASP A 612 83.60 56.07 14.82
CA ASP A 612 84.80 55.80 14.03
C ASP A 612 85.96 55.28 14.90
N GLU A 613 87.03 54.84 14.23
CA GLU A 613 88.05 53.92 14.74
C GLU A 613 89.03 54.49 15.79
N VAL A 614 89.34 53.65 16.81
CA VAL A 614 90.72 53.48 17.35
C VAL A 614 90.92 51.98 17.65
N VAL A 615 92.15 51.48 17.42
CA VAL A 615 92.59 50.06 17.37
C VAL A 615 94.07 50.03 17.83
N PRO A 616 94.73 48.94 18.33
CA PRO A 616 94.35 47.60 18.88
C PRO A 616 94.80 47.52 20.39
N PRO A 617 95.28 46.40 21.05
CA PRO A 617 95.36 44.98 20.68
C PRO A 617 94.96 43.91 21.75
N ASP A 618 94.91 42.66 21.26
CA ASP A 618 95.24 41.36 21.89
C ASP A 618 95.01 41.12 23.40
N SER A 619 94.09 40.19 23.72
CA SER A 619 94.44 38.91 24.40
C SER A 619 93.25 37.97 24.65
N GLU A 620 93.51 36.67 24.50
CA GLU A 620 92.99 35.52 25.27
C GLU A 620 91.47 35.32 25.53
N SER A 621 90.94 34.29 24.86
CA SER A 621 89.96 33.32 25.41
C SER A 621 90.50 32.63 26.68
N PRO A 622 89.70 32.06 27.63
CA PRO A 622 88.57 31.15 27.25
C PRO A 622 87.39 30.90 28.24
N ASP A 623 86.41 30.15 27.72
CA ASP A 623 85.66 29.03 28.34
C ASP A 623 84.67 29.15 29.53
N CYS A 624 83.90 28.05 29.66
CA CYS A 624 83.04 27.58 30.74
C CYS A 624 81.77 28.41 31.09
N SER A 625 80.51 28.06 30.73
CA SER A 625 79.77 26.81 30.42
C SER A 625 79.04 26.13 31.60
N ILE A 626 77.84 25.60 31.34
CA ILE A 626 77.02 24.71 32.22
C ILE A 626 76.40 25.50 33.40
N ILE A 627 75.17 25.30 33.90
CA ILE A 627 74.24 24.16 34.05
C ILE A 627 72.88 24.60 33.42
N LYS A 628 72.21 23.89 32.48
CA LYS A 628 71.40 22.65 32.60
C LYS A 628 70.28 22.75 33.67
N THR A 629 69.08 22.17 33.53
CA THR A 629 68.35 21.51 32.41
C THR A 629 66.84 21.81 32.62
N GLU A 630 65.76 21.19 32.12
CA GLU A 630 65.35 20.03 31.27
C GLU A 630 63.90 20.39 30.81
N SER A 631 63.22 19.88 29.78
CA SER A 631 63.44 18.95 28.65
C SER A 631 62.31 19.24 27.60
N SER A 632 62.07 18.54 26.49
CA SER A 632 62.64 17.35 25.84
C SER A 632 62.48 17.44 24.31
N CYS A 633 63.22 16.63 23.55
CA CYS A 633 63.23 16.51 22.07
C CYS A 633 61.84 16.18 21.45
N LEU A 634 61.58 16.29 20.14
CA LEU A 634 62.37 16.08 18.90
C LEU A 634 62.10 17.21 17.88
N GLU A 635 63.04 17.71 17.08
CA GLU A 635 63.66 17.10 15.87
C GLU A 635 62.60 16.62 14.83
N SER A 636 62.69 16.91 13.53
CA SER A 636 63.40 17.94 12.74
C SER A 636 62.63 18.12 11.39
N GLU A 637 62.95 18.96 10.38
CA GLU A 637 64.08 19.86 10.08
C GLU A 637 63.65 20.92 9.02
N GLU A 638 64.54 21.85 8.65
CA GLU A 638 64.44 22.64 7.40
C GLU A 638 65.82 22.71 6.71
N SER A 639 65.86 22.63 5.38
CA SER A 639 67.02 23.11 4.60
C SER A 639 66.59 23.76 3.28
N ILE A 640 67.13 24.95 3.01
CA ILE A 640 66.88 25.80 1.85
C ILE A 640 68.17 25.87 1.02
N SER A 641 68.11 26.08 -0.31
CA SER A 641 69.04 26.88 -1.16
C SER A 641 68.90 26.52 -2.68
N PRO A 642 69.53 27.21 -3.67
CA PRO A 642 68.75 28.12 -4.53
C PRO A 642 69.19 28.16 -6.03
N PHE A 643 68.89 29.29 -6.71
CA PHE A 643 69.49 29.89 -7.94
C PHE A 643 68.90 29.67 -9.36
N LEU A 644 68.71 30.82 -10.05
CA LEU A 644 68.85 31.11 -11.51
C LEU A 644 67.86 30.43 -12.52
N THR A 645 67.56 30.95 -13.72
CA THR A 645 68.08 32.11 -14.50
C THR A 645 66.98 32.81 -15.37
N GLU A 646 67.39 33.89 -16.04
CA GLU A 646 66.71 34.91 -16.87
C GLU A 646 65.80 34.49 -18.05
N SER A 647 64.97 35.48 -18.51
CA SER A 647 64.52 35.74 -19.91
C SER A 647 63.49 34.77 -20.55
N THR A 648 62.75 35.09 -21.62
CA THR A 648 62.72 36.28 -22.53
C THR A 648 61.28 36.54 -23.04
N ILE A 649 61.02 37.76 -23.55
CA ILE A 649 59.82 38.26 -24.29
C ILE A 649 58.57 38.48 -23.43
#